data_AF-A0AAN7B338-F1
#
_entry.id   AF-A0AAN7B338-F1
#
_cell.length_a   1.000
_cell.length_b   1.000
_cell.length_c   1.000
_cell.angle_alpha   90.00
_cell.angle_beta   90.00
_cell.angle_gamma   90.00
#
_symmetry.space_group_name_H-M   'P 1'
#
loop_
_entity.id
_entity.type
_entity.pdbx_description
1 polymer ?
#
loop_
_entity_poly.entity_id
_entity_poly.type
_entity_poly.pdbx_seq_one_letter_code
_entity_poly.pdbx_strand_id
1 'polypeptide(L)'
;MGFKDEVHMSAKHTQWIASQPDAVLSPEEGFREIDKGDWNTGSADYIHDPWQSAVIRKDMARVLEVLATAVDDELRYAVPEYLDVATAEDVDVLGTMKWIVAQISSRFIVGLPLCRNKDYLYQSLAFADLFILNSGLLIYTPSVLKPIVGFLITLPTRYRRWKIKQYIKPLYNDRVQRLGQDGLKTGKCDNEPIDNLQLMLRYAVEKVPHKVNLTAVSDRVCLSNLASFHQTAVAVSHALINIAASDPEFNTAEVIRQEIAEVLRANGGVFSKAAAAKMIHTDSVMKESLRTHPFGTRAMIRKVVAREGVKTPDGHVIPQGATTSVLSWHVHQDPDLYENPTKFDPFRFSRQRREPGVDLAGNGLAFVSTGPTYLPFGHGKHACPGRFLVDMEIKMMLHHVLQVYDVALLPEHDGIRPETPHLINRERLIVTSAQGLREVLAEHSYDFVKPHLLRAMVGKILGYGLLLSEGDVHKLQRKNLMPAFSFRHIKELYPIFWSKAQELVHGMEAEIVSTSSSTVDMADWASRASLDIVGSAGMGHEFNSLSDPTIEDTMKMYGSMIKQSRGAKLLTAMQLIFPAFITDYLPFQRNMGVLAASKAARATSRKLIDAKRAQMAQDEKLSPDVITTALQSGHFTDEGLVDTMMTFLAAGHETSAAALTWTIYLLAQNISVQDRLRAEIRHHVPAGLVDTAMDAKTLDNIQYLHAVCQESLRMYAPIPFTVRDADKDTTILGQFVPKGTMVILCPWAINYDHELWGGEHADVFAPERWMQPGQANSGGAKSNYANLTFLHGPRSCIGQKFAVAELMALTCALVGRFEFSLPKGGEVIGDITDGIVAKPQNGLKVLVRRCEGCYARGDLLNGCKALVPGLRNAYGYTPSLGAGIAFSTLFAILGVGHLVRSVQKRRWSSYLLAISCLIELVGWVGRAWSSKCPYNKIAFLMQITTLVVAPIFIAAGIYVCLGYLIKEAGGAALASAATNSGKDPQPGAKMMVGGIIFQLVCVTVFTLLFGVFIWRTRRIELARGQNLVICATCISVTAVFIRCIYRTIELLQGWDGYLMHTEGFFIGLDAVCMVVAIAIFSVFDPSVLMTGETKLPPAQPNPIQLPSSNFIVVVVVVVIVVVVIVVVVIVVDKLKASSSSAQLKAFSSSAQRHCRLKGIVGSKAVGSSGLASLARTDCRLEGGSIAAVS
;
A
#
# COMPACT_ATOMS: atom_id res chain seq x y z
N MET A 1 -13.89 4.90 -11.53
CA MET A 1 -15.08 5.31 -12.35
C MET A 1 -14.93 6.78 -12.74
N GLY A 2 -15.87 7.43 -13.43
CA GLY A 2 -15.74 8.81 -13.94
C GLY A 2 -15.78 9.92 -12.87
N PHE A 3 -14.97 9.79 -11.82
CA PHE A 3 -14.56 10.93 -10.99
C PHE A 3 -13.83 11.93 -11.88
N LYS A 4 -13.95 13.21 -11.55
CA LYS A 4 -13.35 14.34 -12.27
C LYS A 4 -12.64 15.20 -11.26
N ASP A 5 -11.47 15.71 -11.61
CA ASP A 5 -10.77 16.66 -10.76
C ASP A 5 -11.51 18.00 -10.79
N GLU A 6 -12.24 18.31 -9.71
CA GLU A 6 -12.89 19.60 -9.52
C GLU A 6 -12.06 20.44 -8.55
N VAL A 7 -11.54 21.56 -9.04
CA VAL A 7 -10.73 22.49 -8.24
C VAL A 7 -11.57 23.72 -7.88
N HIS A 8 -11.91 23.81 -6.60
CA HIS A 8 -12.59 24.97 -6.04
C HIS A 8 -11.56 26.04 -5.66
N MET A 9 -11.68 27.21 -6.27
CA MET A 9 -10.74 28.32 -6.11
C MET A 9 -11.33 29.44 -5.26
N SER A 10 -10.51 30.00 -4.37
CA SER A 10 -10.85 31.11 -3.48
C SER A 10 -11.04 32.44 -4.22
N ALA A 11 -11.79 33.39 -3.64
CA ALA A 11 -12.17 34.65 -4.28
C ALA A 11 -10.99 35.47 -4.83
N LYS A 12 -9.82 35.45 -4.17
CA LYS A 12 -8.60 36.12 -4.66
C LYS A 12 -8.17 35.66 -6.06
N HIS A 13 -8.54 34.45 -6.47
CA HIS A 13 -8.22 33.90 -7.79
C HIS A 13 -9.17 34.33 -8.91
N THR A 14 -10.34 34.92 -8.61
CA THR A 14 -11.35 35.23 -9.63
C THR A 14 -10.79 36.06 -10.78
N GLN A 15 -9.95 37.06 -10.47
CA GLN A 15 -9.33 37.93 -11.48
C GLN A 15 -8.32 37.17 -12.36
N TRP A 16 -7.55 36.25 -11.77
CA TRP A 16 -6.62 35.40 -12.51
C TRP A 16 -7.37 34.46 -13.46
N ILE A 17 -8.46 33.81 -13.01
CA ILE A 17 -9.33 32.97 -13.86
C ILE A 17 -9.96 33.79 -14.98
N ALA A 18 -10.38 35.03 -14.70
CA ALA A 18 -10.95 35.94 -15.70
C ALA A 18 -9.94 36.37 -16.79
N SER A 19 -8.65 36.45 -16.44
CA SER A 19 -7.58 36.87 -17.35
C SER A 19 -7.02 35.76 -18.25
N GLN A 20 -7.24 34.48 -17.93
CA GLN A 20 -6.61 33.38 -18.68
C GLN A 20 -7.07 33.32 -20.15
N PRO A 21 -6.19 32.89 -21.09
CA PRO A 21 -6.60 32.53 -22.45
C PRO A 21 -7.56 31.35 -22.45
N ASP A 22 -8.51 31.32 -23.40
CA ASP A 22 -9.48 30.21 -23.49
C ASP A 22 -8.83 28.90 -23.99
N ALA A 23 -7.64 29.00 -24.59
CA ALA A 23 -6.75 27.88 -24.91
C ALA A 23 -5.97 27.33 -23.69
N VAL A 24 -6.16 27.91 -22.50
CA VAL A 24 -5.61 27.41 -21.22
C VAL A 24 -6.76 27.01 -20.29
N LEU A 25 -7.69 27.93 -20.05
CA LEU A 25 -8.92 27.72 -19.26
C LEU A 25 -10.16 27.94 -20.14
N SER A 26 -10.65 26.88 -20.77
CA SER A 26 -11.80 26.97 -21.68
C SER A 26 -13.12 27.10 -20.90
N PRO A 27 -13.94 28.14 -21.15
CA PRO A 27 -15.30 28.20 -20.63
C PRO A 27 -16.24 27.27 -21.40
N GLU A 28 -16.01 27.02 -22.69
CA GLU A 28 -16.90 26.26 -23.57
C GLU A 28 -16.93 24.79 -23.16
N GLU A 29 -15.75 24.18 -22.98
CA GLU A 29 -15.65 22.82 -22.41
C GLU A 29 -16.03 22.80 -20.91
N GLY A 30 -15.93 23.94 -20.20
CA GLY A 30 -16.41 24.08 -18.82
C GLY A 30 -17.95 24.03 -18.72
N PHE A 31 -18.65 24.71 -19.62
CA PHE A 31 -20.12 24.67 -19.71
C PHE A 31 -20.61 23.32 -20.23
N ARG A 32 -20.02 22.81 -21.33
CA ARG A 32 -20.27 21.46 -21.86
C ARG A 32 -20.10 20.36 -20.81
N GLU A 33 -19.18 20.53 -19.86
CA GLU A 33 -18.97 19.58 -18.79
C GLU A 33 -20.18 19.45 -17.84
N ILE A 34 -21.04 20.48 -17.77
CA ILE A 34 -22.19 20.60 -16.87
C ILE A 34 -23.53 20.56 -17.62
N ASP A 35 -23.70 21.38 -18.67
CA ASP A 35 -24.96 21.50 -19.42
C ASP A 35 -25.29 20.28 -20.30
N LYS A 36 -24.28 19.45 -20.61
CA LYS A 36 -24.38 18.26 -21.47
C LYS A 36 -25.20 18.51 -22.75
N GLY A 37 -25.18 19.75 -23.25
CA GLY A 37 -26.17 20.19 -24.23
C GLY A 37 -25.88 19.65 -25.63
N ASP A 38 -24.70 19.07 -25.88
CA ASP A 38 -24.45 18.23 -27.06
C ASP A 38 -25.38 17.01 -27.09
N TRP A 39 -25.80 16.49 -25.93
CA TRP A 39 -26.86 15.48 -25.82
C TRP A 39 -28.26 16.09 -25.95
N ASN A 40 -28.56 17.18 -25.22
CA ASN A 40 -29.91 17.75 -25.17
C ASN A 40 -30.36 18.42 -26.48
N THR A 41 -29.44 19.09 -27.19
CA THR A 41 -29.68 19.61 -28.54
C THR A 41 -29.39 18.58 -29.63
N GLY A 42 -28.60 17.55 -29.34
CA GLY A 42 -28.23 16.51 -30.31
C GLY A 42 -27.19 16.94 -31.35
N SER A 43 -26.49 18.05 -31.15
CA SER A 43 -25.25 18.40 -31.87
C SER A 43 -24.31 19.21 -30.97
N ALA A 44 -23.00 19.07 -31.17
CA ALA A 44 -22.00 19.92 -30.51
C ALA A 44 -21.81 21.29 -31.21
N ASP A 45 -22.42 21.50 -32.39
CA ASP A 45 -22.31 22.72 -33.22
C ASP A 45 -22.47 24.02 -32.41
N TYR A 46 -23.42 24.10 -31.49
CA TYR A 46 -23.75 25.35 -30.80
C TYR A 46 -22.73 25.71 -29.69
N ILE A 47 -21.91 24.74 -29.25
CA ILE A 47 -20.83 24.91 -28.26
C ILE A 47 -19.58 25.45 -28.96
N HIS A 48 -19.17 24.77 -30.04
CA HIS A 48 -17.95 25.05 -30.79
C HIS A 48 -18.10 26.19 -31.82
N ASP A 49 -19.33 26.63 -32.09
CA ASP A 49 -19.65 27.79 -32.94
C ASP A 49 -20.72 28.69 -32.24
N PRO A 50 -20.38 29.34 -31.10
CA PRO A 50 -21.36 29.95 -30.19
C PRO A 50 -21.78 31.39 -30.60
N TRP A 51 -21.89 31.68 -31.91
CA TRP A 51 -22.13 33.03 -32.43
C TRP A 51 -23.42 33.69 -31.95
N GLN A 52 -24.43 32.94 -31.49
CA GLN A 52 -25.61 33.48 -30.83
C GLN A 52 -25.24 34.40 -29.65
N SER A 53 -24.19 34.05 -28.90
CA SER A 53 -23.67 34.85 -27.78
C SER A 53 -23.00 36.16 -28.24
N ALA A 54 -22.49 36.20 -29.48
CA ALA A 54 -21.94 37.41 -30.08
C ALA A 54 -23.04 38.38 -30.54
N VAL A 55 -24.14 37.86 -31.10
CA VAL A 55 -25.33 38.65 -31.50
C VAL A 55 -25.98 39.32 -30.29
N ILE A 56 -26.19 38.58 -29.19
CA ILE A 56 -26.68 39.16 -27.92
C ILE A 56 -25.72 40.25 -27.42
N ARG A 57 -24.41 40.00 -27.45
CA ARG A 57 -23.41 40.91 -26.89
C ARG A 57 -23.19 42.20 -27.70
N LYS A 58 -23.31 42.16 -29.03
CA LYS A 58 -23.02 43.30 -29.92
C LYS A 58 -24.26 44.10 -30.32
N ASP A 59 -25.31 43.40 -30.73
CA ASP A 59 -26.40 44.02 -31.48
C ASP A 59 -27.64 44.21 -30.62
N MET A 60 -27.95 43.25 -29.75
CA MET A 60 -29.14 43.31 -28.90
C MET A 60 -29.11 44.49 -27.91
N ALA A 61 -27.94 44.86 -27.38
CA ALA A 61 -27.78 46.00 -26.49
C ALA A 61 -28.09 47.38 -27.12
N ARG A 62 -28.24 47.43 -28.46
CA ARG A 62 -28.71 48.59 -29.24
C ARG A 62 -30.23 48.56 -29.48
N VAL A 63 -30.80 47.36 -29.49
CA VAL A 63 -32.20 47.08 -29.82
C VAL A 63 -33.11 47.10 -28.57
N LEU A 64 -32.52 46.87 -27.39
CA LEU A 64 -33.22 46.84 -26.09
C LEU A 64 -34.19 48.01 -25.87
N GLU A 65 -33.79 49.23 -26.28
CA GLU A 65 -34.58 50.46 -26.13
C GLU A 65 -35.90 50.42 -26.91
N VAL A 66 -35.91 49.80 -28.10
CA VAL A 66 -37.11 49.64 -28.93
C VAL A 66 -37.98 48.48 -28.42
N LEU A 67 -37.34 47.44 -27.87
CA LEU A 67 -38.04 46.30 -27.29
C LEU A 67 -38.67 46.59 -25.92
N ALA A 68 -38.24 47.63 -25.20
CA ALA A 68 -38.81 48.03 -23.92
C ALA A 68 -40.32 48.25 -24.00
N THR A 69 -40.81 49.14 -24.87
CA THR A 69 -42.25 49.37 -25.05
C THR A 69 -42.98 48.10 -25.48
N ALA A 70 -42.40 47.32 -26.40
CA ALA A 70 -43.01 46.08 -26.89
C ALA A 70 -43.14 44.98 -25.82
N VAL A 71 -42.29 45.00 -24.78
CA VAL A 71 -42.35 44.13 -23.59
C VAL A 71 -43.31 44.69 -22.54
N ASP A 72 -43.41 46.02 -22.39
CA ASP A 72 -44.39 46.65 -21.49
C ASP A 72 -45.83 46.34 -21.93
N ASP A 73 -46.11 46.47 -23.23
CA ASP A 73 -47.37 46.05 -23.86
C ASP A 73 -47.71 44.57 -23.65
N GLU A 74 -46.68 43.73 -23.44
CA GLU A 74 -46.85 42.29 -23.21
C GLU A 74 -47.06 41.96 -21.72
N LEU A 75 -46.38 42.67 -20.81
CA LEU A 75 -46.58 42.55 -19.36
C LEU A 75 -48.00 42.94 -18.93
N ARG A 76 -48.55 44.01 -19.52
CA ARG A 76 -49.96 44.44 -19.34
C ARG A 76 -50.99 43.36 -19.69
N TYR A 77 -50.60 42.36 -20.47
CA TYR A 77 -51.44 41.22 -20.84
C TYR A 77 -51.08 39.95 -20.03
N ALA A 78 -49.78 39.64 -19.90
CA ALA A 78 -49.30 38.43 -19.25
C ALA A 78 -49.46 38.45 -17.71
N VAL A 79 -49.29 39.59 -17.04
CA VAL A 79 -49.41 39.64 -15.56
C VAL A 79 -50.85 39.35 -15.12
N PRO A 80 -51.90 40.00 -15.65
CA PRO A 80 -53.29 39.66 -15.31
C PRO A 80 -53.72 38.26 -15.78
N GLU A 81 -53.14 37.72 -16.87
CA GLU A 81 -53.47 36.37 -17.37
C GLU A 81 -52.93 35.23 -16.49
N TYR A 82 -51.80 35.45 -15.82
CA TYR A 82 -51.13 34.42 -15.01
C TYR A 82 -51.18 34.67 -13.48
N LEU A 83 -51.66 35.84 -13.05
CA LEU A 83 -51.74 36.25 -11.64
C LEU A 83 -53.18 36.71 -11.28
N ASP A 84 -54.15 35.83 -11.54
CA ASP A 84 -55.57 36.05 -11.23
C ASP A 84 -55.94 35.65 -9.79
N VAL A 85 -55.73 36.59 -8.87
CA VAL A 85 -56.02 36.47 -7.43
C VAL A 85 -57.53 36.31 -7.14
N ALA A 86 -58.42 36.46 -8.13
CA ALA A 86 -59.84 36.14 -7.93
C ALA A 86 -60.12 34.62 -7.83
N THR A 87 -59.12 33.76 -8.03
CA THR A 87 -59.26 32.29 -8.04
C THR A 87 -58.51 31.55 -6.93
N ALA A 88 -57.48 32.15 -6.33
CA ALA A 88 -56.73 31.61 -5.20
C ALA A 88 -56.03 32.74 -4.42
N GLU A 89 -55.90 32.58 -3.10
CA GLU A 89 -55.11 33.50 -2.23
C GLU A 89 -53.62 33.11 -2.20
N ASP A 90 -53.29 31.85 -2.56
CA ASP A 90 -51.94 31.31 -2.64
C ASP A 90 -51.45 31.19 -4.10
N VAL A 91 -50.16 31.47 -4.34
CA VAL A 91 -49.55 31.51 -5.68
C VAL A 91 -48.19 30.83 -5.70
N ASP A 92 -47.99 29.86 -6.60
CA ASP A 92 -46.65 29.35 -6.94
C ASP A 92 -45.85 30.44 -7.66
N VAL A 93 -45.07 31.20 -6.89
CA VAL A 93 -44.24 32.30 -7.39
C VAL A 93 -43.21 31.84 -8.43
N LEU A 94 -42.79 30.57 -8.46
CA LEU A 94 -41.87 30.09 -9.50
C LEU A 94 -42.63 29.60 -10.74
N GLY A 95 -43.72 28.86 -10.57
CA GLY A 95 -44.59 28.41 -11.66
C GLY A 95 -45.19 29.57 -12.44
N THR A 96 -45.77 30.56 -11.75
CA THR A 96 -46.37 31.74 -12.38
C THR A 96 -45.32 32.62 -13.06
N MET A 97 -44.17 32.88 -12.42
CA MET A 97 -43.09 33.66 -13.04
C MET A 97 -42.46 32.95 -14.24
N LYS A 98 -42.38 31.61 -14.25
CA LYS A 98 -41.96 30.86 -15.45
C LYS A 98 -42.83 31.17 -16.67
N TRP A 99 -44.15 31.26 -16.51
CA TRP A 99 -45.07 31.58 -17.62
C TRP A 99 -44.95 33.03 -18.07
N ILE A 100 -45.00 33.99 -17.15
CA ILE A 100 -44.86 35.42 -17.45
C ILE A 100 -43.52 35.68 -18.16
N VAL A 101 -42.41 35.17 -17.61
CA VAL A 101 -41.08 35.30 -18.21
C VAL A 101 -41.00 34.62 -19.58
N ALA A 102 -41.54 33.41 -19.75
CA ALA A 102 -41.54 32.75 -21.05
C ALA A 102 -42.24 33.57 -22.13
N GLN A 103 -43.36 34.23 -21.79
CA GLN A 103 -44.11 35.09 -22.71
C GLN A 103 -43.33 36.37 -23.07
N ILE A 104 -42.84 37.12 -22.07
CA ILE A 104 -42.16 38.40 -22.29
C ILE A 104 -40.77 38.23 -22.90
N SER A 105 -40.00 37.21 -22.48
CA SER A 105 -38.74 36.88 -23.17
C SER A 105 -39.04 36.40 -24.60
N SER A 106 -40.11 35.63 -24.86
CA SER A 106 -40.49 35.26 -26.23
C SER A 106 -40.85 36.46 -27.11
N ARG A 107 -41.39 37.55 -26.54
CA ARG A 107 -41.64 38.82 -27.25
C ARG A 107 -40.35 39.40 -27.82
N PHE A 108 -39.24 39.25 -27.09
CA PHE A 108 -37.88 39.63 -27.49
C PHE A 108 -37.19 38.57 -28.37
N ILE A 109 -37.46 37.26 -28.18
CA ILE A 109 -36.75 36.19 -28.93
C ILE A 109 -37.37 35.96 -30.33
N VAL A 110 -38.70 35.83 -30.42
CA VAL A 110 -39.42 35.46 -31.65
C VAL A 110 -40.53 36.44 -32.06
N GLY A 111 -40.94 37.33 -31.15
CA GLY A 111 -41.99 38.32 -31.42
C GLY A 111 -43.39 37.72 -31.57
N LEU A 112 -44.30 38.54 -32.10
CA LEU A 112 -45.68 38.13 -32.40
C LEU A 112 -45.74 37.32 -33.71
N PRO A 113 -46.68 36.35 -33.84
CA PRO A 113 -47.67 35.95 -32.83
C PRO A 113 -47.13 34.90 -31.83
N LEU A 114 -45.93 34.35 -32.03
CA LEU A 114 -45.45 33.18 -31.26
C LEU A 114 -45.30 33.46 -29.76
N CYS A 115 -44.99 34.69 -29.34
CA CYS A 115 -44.88 35.01 -27.92
C CYS A 115 -46.19 34.82 -27.13
N ARG A 116 -47.37 34.87 -27.78
CA ARG A 116 -48.69 34.58 -27.16
C ARG A 116 -49.21 33.18 -27.46
N ASN A 117 -48.43 32.34 -28.14
CA ASN A 117 -48.85 30.98 -28.48
C ASN A 117 -48.56 30.03 -27.31
N LYS A 118 -49.58 29.76 -26.49
CA LYS A 118 -49.45 28.93 -25.26
C LYS A 118 -48.81 27.56 -25.48
N ASP A 119 -49.07 26.93 -26.63
CA ASP A 119 -48.38 25.69 -27.03
C ASP A 119 -46.86 25.89 -27.17
N TYR A 120 -46.42 26.89 -27.95
CA TYR A 120 -45.00 27.20 -28.16
C TYR A 120 -44.30 27.54 -26.84
N LEU A 121 -44.94 28.33 -25.98
CA LEU A 121 -44.44 28.62 -24.63
C LEU A 121 -44.29 27.33 -23.81
N TYR A 122 -45.32 26.49 -23.77
CA TYR A 122 -45.30 25.19 -23.07
C TYR A 122 -44.22 24.25 -23.60
N GLN A 123 -44.06 24.10 -24.91
CA GLN A 123 -42.98 23.25 -25.46
C GLN A 123 -41.59 23.80 -25.10
N SER A 124 -41.44 25.12 -25.04
CA SER A 124 -40.17 25.80 -24.71
C SER A 124 -39.82 25.70 -23.23
N LEU A 125 -40.78 25.93 -22.33
CA LEU A 125 -40.61 25.70 -20.88
C LEU A 125 -40.32 24.22 -20.60
N ALA A 126 -41.10 23.31 -21.18
CA ALA A 126 -40.88 21.87 -21.03
C ALA A 126 -39.52 21.43 -21.61
N PHE A 127 -39.03 22.06 -22.69
CA PHE A 127 -37.66 21.83 -23.19
C PHE A 127 -36.61 22.29 -22.17
N ALA A 128 -36.77 23.48 -21.59
CA ALA A 128 -35.81 24.03 -20.64
C ALA A 128 -35.72 23.20 -19.34
N ASP A 129 -36.86 22.83 -18.75
CA ASP A 129 -36.90 22.01 -17.53
C ASP A 129 -36.34 20.60 -17.77
N LEU A 130 -36.69 19.96 -18.90
CA LEU A 130 -36.12 18.68 -19.28
C LEU A 130 -34.62 18.78 -19.59
N PHE A 131 -34.14 19.88 -20.19
CA PHE A 131 -32.72 20.09 -20.44
C PHE A 131 -31.93 20.05 -19.13
N ILE A 132 -32.37 20.80 -18.11
CA ILE A 132 -31.69 20.88 -16.81
C ILE A 132 -31.70 19.51 -16.10
N LEU A 133 -32.85 18.84 -16.06
CA LEU A 133 -32.98 17.48 -15.48
C LEU A 133 -32.04 16.48 -16.16
N ASN A 134 -32.04 16.46 -17.50
CA ASN A 134 -31.17 15.60 -18.29
C ASN A 134 -29.68 15.90 -18.05
N SER A 135 -29.32 17.18 -17.89
CA SER A 135 -27.94 17.61 -17.63
C SER A 135 -27.41 16.96 -16.35
N GLY A 136 -28.17 17.06 -15.24
CA GLY A 136 -27.83 16.42 -13.97
C GLY A 136 -27.64 14.91 -14.10
N LEU A 137 -28.61 14.21 -14.71
CA LEU A 137 -28.53 12.77 -14.93
C LEU A 137 -27.32 12.36 -15.80
N LEU A 138 -26.96 13.16 -16.80
CA LEU A 138 -25.84 12.90 -17.72
C LEU A 138 -24.47 13.31 -17.18
N ILE A 139 -24.40 14.09 -16.09
CA ILE A 139 -23.16 14.26 -15.32
C ILE A 139 -22.81 12.92 -14.65
N TYR A 140 -23.75 12.33 -13.90
CA TYR A 140 -23.53 11.13 -13.07
C TYR A 140 -23.53 9.80 -13.85
N THR A 141 -24.13 9.76 -15.05
CA THR A 141 -24.11 8.57 -15.91
C THR A 141 -22.66 8.15 -16.25
N PRO A 142 -22.23 6.89 -16.04
CA PRO A 142 -20.91 6.41 -16.45
C PRO A 142 -20.68 6.51 -17.97
N SER A 143 -19.47 6.88 -18.40
CA SER A 143 -19.11 7.12 -19.82
C SER A 143 -19.55 6.00 -20.78
N VAL A 144 -19.34 4.74 -20.40
CA VAL A 144 -19.73 3.54 -21.17
C VAL A 144 -21.26 3.44 -21.37
N LEU A 145 -22.06 3.96 -20.44
CA LEU A 145 -23.52 3.94 -20.50
C LEU A 145 -24.12 5.18 -21.17
N LYS A 146 -23.37 6.30 -21.29
CA LYS A 146 -23.87 7.56 -21.90
C LYS A 146 -24.47 7.36 -23.30
N PRO A 147 -23.91 6.57 -24.24
CA PRO A 147 -24.52 6.36 -25.55
C PRO A 147 -25.96 5.82 -25.50
N ILE A 148 -26.26 4.93 -24.55
CA ILE A 148 -27.59 4.31 -24.41
C ILE A 148 -28.48 5.20 -23.52
N VAL A 149 -28.01 5.51 -22.32
CA VAL A 149 -28.77 6.25 -21.31
C VAL A 149 -29.05 7.68 -21.79
N GLY A 150 -28.08 8.36 -22.39
CA GLY A 150 -28.27 9.69 -22.97
C GLY A 150 -29.08 9.71 -24.25
N PHE A 151 -29.13 8.63 -25.03
CA PHE A 151 -30.10 8.51 -26.11
C PHE A 151 -31.53 8.47 -25.55
N LEU A 152 -31.79 7.62 -24.55
CA LEU A 152 -33.11 7.44 -23.94
C LEU A 152 -33.60 8.69 -23.19
N ILE A 153 -32.76 9.24 -22.30
CA ILE A 153 -33.06 10.43 -21.49
C ILE A 153 -33.33 11.67 -22.37
N THR A 154 -32.75 11.75 -23.57
CA THR A 154 -32.99 12.89 -24.49
C THR A 154 -34.12 12.67 -25.49
N LEU A 155 -34.85 11.54 -25.46
CA LEU A 155 -36.05 11.38 -26.30
C LEU A 155 -37.12 12.47 -26.04
N PRO A 156 -37.43 12.86 -24.79
CA PRO A 156 -38.36 13.96 -24.51
C PRO A 156 -37.86 15.32 -25.02
N THR A 157 -36.60 15.70 -24.79
CA THR A 157 -36.05 16.98 -25.28
C THR A 157 -36.00 17.04 -26.81
N ARG A 158 -35.67 15.93 -27.48
CA ARG A 158 -35.74 15.80 -28.94
C ARG A 158 -37.16 15.99 -29.47
N TYR A 159 -38.17 15.44 -28.81
CA TYR A 159 -39.58 15.66 -29.17
C TYR A 159 -40.00 17.14 -28.99
N ARG A 160 -39.68 17.76 -27.84
CA ARG A 160 -39.97 19.19 -27.61
C ARG A 160 -39.29 20.08 -28.65
N ARG A 161 -38.00 19.85 -28.92
CA ARG A 161 -37.22 20.56 -29.96
C ARG A 161 -37.83 20.39 -31.36
N TRP A 162 -38.27 19.19 -31.72
CA TRP A 162 -38.96 18.95 -33.00
C TRP A 162 -40.29 19.70 -33.09
N LYS A 163 -41.08 19.76 -32.01
CA LYS A 163 -42.31 20.58 -31.93
C LYS A 163 -42.00 22.06 -32.06
N ILE A 164 -41.07 22.62 -31.27
CA ILE A 164 -40.64 24.03 -31.32
C ILE A 164 -40.23 24.42 -32.75
N LYS A 165 -39.47 23.56 -33.43
CA LYS A 165 -39.07 23.74 -34.83
C LYS A 165 -40.25 23.86 -35.80
N GLN A 166 -41.39 23.21 -35.55
CA GLN A 166 -42.59 23.39 -36.39
C GLN A 166 -43.23 24.77 -36.19
N TYR A 167 -43.30 25.28 -34.96
CA TYR A 167 -43.82 26.64 -34.70
C TYR A 167 -42.90 27.73 -35.27
N ILE A 168 -41.57 27.52 -35.23
CA ILE A 168 -40.58 28.45 -35.81
C ILE A 168 -40.61 28.42 -37.36
N LYS A 169 -40.96 27.28 -37.99
CA LYS A 169 -40.83 27.09 -39.45
C LYS A 169 -41.53 28.15 -40.32
N PRO A 170 -42.82 28.53 -40.10
CA PRO A 170 -43.46 29.58 -40.90
C PRO A 170 -42.76 30.93 -40.77
N LEU A 171 -42.40 31.29 -39.53
CA LEU A 171 -41.76 32.56 -39.19
C LEU A 171 -40.33 32.65 -39.75
N TYR A 172 -39.57 31.55 -39.71
CA TYR A 172 -38.27 31.42 -40.36
C TYR A 172 -38.37 31.59 -41.88
N ASN A 173 -39.33 30.93 -42.53
CA ASN A 173 -39.50 30.99 -43.98
C ASN A 173 -39.82 32.41 -44.46
N ASP A 174 -40.78 33.09 -43.81
CA ASP A 174 -41.14 34.48 -44.08
C ASP A 174 -39.93 35.43 -43.99
N ARG A 175 -39.17 35.36 -42.90
CA ARG A 175 -38.00 36.22 -42.67
C ARG A 175 -36.87 35.99 -43.67
N VAL A 176 -36.59 34.72 -44.00
CA VAL A 176 -35.58 34.37 -45.02
C VAL A 176 -36.02 34.85 -46.41
N GLN A 177 -37.31 34.77 -46.74
CA GLN A 177 -37.85 35.32 -47.99
C GLN A 177 -37.68 36.85 -48.07
N ARG A 178 -37.99 37.59 -46.99
CA ARG A 178 -37.81 39.06 -46.92
C ARG A 178 -36.34 39.47 -47.07
N LEU A 179 -35.42 38.75 -46.42
CA LEU A 179 -33.98 38.99 -46.53
C LEU A 179 -33.43 38.70 -47.94
N GLY A 180 -34.01 37.73 -48.64
CA GLY A 180 -33.48 37.19 -49.89
C GLY A 180 -33.72 38.01 -51.17
N GLN A 181 -34.62 39.01 -51.17
CA GLN A 181 -34.94 39.78 -52.38
C GLN A 181 -34.20 41.13 -52.45
N ASP A 182 -34.28 41.99 -51.42
CA ASP A 182 -33.56 43.28 -51.40
C ASP A 182 -32.84 43.65 -50.09
N GLY A 183 -33.27 43.13 -48.93
CA GLY A 183 -32.76 43.56 -47.62
C GLY A 183 -31.24 43.42 -47.42
N LEU A 184 -30.59 42.53 -48.18
CA LEU A 184 -29.13 42.33 -48.19
C LEU A 184 -28.33 43.45 -48.86
N LYS A 185 -28.95 44.31 -49.69
CA LYS A 185 -28.25 45.40 -50.41
C LYS A 185 -28.40 46.76 -49.73
N THR A 186 -29.50 46.98 -49.00
CA THR A 186 -29.87 48.28 -48.43
C THR A 186 -29.59 48.38 -46.93
N GLY A 187 -29.48 47.26 -46.21
CA GLY A 187 -29.35 47.23 -44.75
C GLY A 187 -30.62 47.64 -43.99
N LYS A 188 -31.72 47.91 -44.71
CA LYS A 188 -33.05 48.22 -44.19
C LYS A 188 -34.11 47.50 -45.02
N CYS A 189 -34.93 46.69 -44.37
CA CYS A 189 -36.23 46.29 -44.88
C CYS A 189 -37.29 47.14 -44.15
N ASP A 190 -38.24 47.73 -44.87
CA ASP A 190 -39.28 48.55 -44.24
C ASP A 190 -40.21 47.66 -43.40
N ASN A 191 -40.49 48.08 -42.17
CA ASN A 191 -41.20 47.28 -41.15
C ASN A 191 -40.58 45.89 -40.87
N GLU A 192 -39.24 45.80 -40.85
CA GLU A 192 -38.53 44.60 -40.42
C GLU A 192 -38.80 44.26 -38.93
N PRO A 193 -39.06 42.99 -38.55
CA PRO A 193 -39.21 42.59 -37.15
C PRO A 193 -37.95 42.83 -36.33
N ILE A 194 -38.08 43.50 -35.18
CA ILE A 194 -36.98 43.87 -34.30
C ILE A 194 -36.93 42.87 -33.12
N ASP A 195 -36.26 41.74 -33.30
CA ASP A 195 -36.15 40.65 -32.31
C ASP A 195 -34.88 39.79 -32.50
N ASN A 196 -34.63 38.85 -31.58
CA ASN A 196 -33.45 37.99 -31.61
C ASN A 196 -33.38 37.07 -32.84
N LEU A 197 -34.51 36.49 -33.26
CA LEU A 197 -34.57 35.64 -34.45
C LEU A 197 -34.16 36.42 -35.71
N GLN A 198 -34.57 37.68 -35.85
CA GLN A 198 -34.18 38.52 -36.99
C GLN A 198 -32.68 38.85 -36.96
N LEU A 199 -32.17 39.26 -35.78
CA LEU A 199 -30.75 39.56 -35.61
C LEU A 199 -29.86 38.33 -35.86
N MET A 200 -30.30 37.14 -35.42
CA MET A 200 -29.63 35.88 -35.71
C MET A 200 -29.63 35.55 -37.21
N LEU A 201 -30.75 35.74 -37.91
CA LEU A 201 -30.81 35.51 -39.37
C LEU A 201 -29.91 36.48 -40.13
N ARG A 202 -29.92 37.78 -39.78
CA ARG A 202 -29.03 38.78 -40.39
C ARG A 202 -27.54 38.41 -40.19
N TYR A 203 -27.14 38.11 -38.96
CA TYR A 203 -25.78 37.67 -38.65
C TYR A 203 -25.40 36.39 -39.42
N ALA A 204 -26.32 35.42 -39.49
CA ALA A 204 -26.07 34.18 -40.20
C ALA A 204 -25.86 34.40 -41.70
N VAL A 205 -26.66 35.24 -42.36
CA VAL A 205 -26.46 35.55 -43.79
C VAL A 205 -25.18 36.39 -44.02
N GLU A 206 -24.83 37.31 -43.13
CA GLU A 206 -23.63 38.16 -43.29
C GLU A 206 -22.31 37.44 -43.00
N LYS A 207 -22.28 36.56 -41.98
CA LYS A 207 -21.02 35.97 -41.45
C LYS A 207 -20.88 34.47 -41.64
N VAL A 208 -21.97 33.70 -41.64
CA VAL A 208 -21.94 32.22 -41.71
C VAL A 208 -23.06 31.67 -42.62
N PRO A 209 -23.08 31.99 -43.94
CA PRO A 209 -24.24 31.73 -44.81
C PRO A 209 -24.75 30.28 -44.81
N HIS A 210 -23.83 29.31 -44.66
CA HIS A 210 -24.16 27.88 -44.58
C HIS A 210 -24.95 27.48 -43.32
N LYS A 211 -24.97 28.31 -42.26
CA LYS A 211 -25.81 28.13 -41.07
C LYS A 211 -27.21 28.73 -41.21
N VAL A 212 -27.55 29.37 -42.34
CA VAL A 212 -28.91 29.85 -42.67
C VAL A 212 -29.78 28.65 -43.06
N ASN A 213 -30.07 27.79 -42.08
CA ASN A 213 -30.98 26.67 -42.20
C ASN A 213 -31.88 26.56 -40.96
N LEU A 214 -33.10 26.08 -41.15
CA LEU A 214 -34.13 26.00 -40.11
C LEU A 214 -33.66 25.26 -38.85
N THR A 215 -32.83 24.22 -38.98
CA THR A 215 -32.33 23.44 -37.83
C THR A 215 -31.37 24.26 -36.98
N ALA A 216 -30.32 24.82 -37.60
CA ALA A 216 -29.27 25.56 -36.89
C ALA A 216 -29.79 26.83 -36.21
N VAL A 217 -30.90 27.40 -36.72
CA VAL A 217 -31.61 28.53 -36.11
C VAL A 217 -32.62 28.08 -35.06
N SER A 218 -33.45 27.04 -35.30
CA SER A 218 -34.41 26.56 -34.30
C SER A 218 -33.73 26.05 -33.04
N ASP A 219 -32.59 25.38 -33.17
CA ASP A 219 -31.81 24.87 -32.04
C ASP A 219 -31.21 26.03 -31.20
N ARG A 220 -30.79 27.12 -31.86
CA ARG A 220 -30.32 28.35 -31.17
C ARG A 220 -31.46 29.13 -30.51
N VAL A 221 -32.67 29.15 -31.08
CA VAL A 221 -33.87 29.67 -30.39
C VAL A 221 -34.18 28.85 -29.14
N CYS A 222 -34.12 27.51 -29.20
CA CYS A 222 -34.35 26.66 -28.02
C CYS A 222 -33.36 26.98 -26.87
N LEU A 223 -32.09 27.29 -27.20
CA LEU A 223 -31.07 27.69 -26.24
C LEU A 223 -31.26 29.12 -25.72
N SER A 224 -31.70 30.04 -26.57
CA SER A 224 -32.06 31.41 -26.15
C SER A 224 -33.23 31.39 -25.17
N ASN A 225 -34.26 30.56 -25.44
CA ASN A 225 -35.39 30.34 -24.55
C ASN A 225 -34.92 29.76 -23.20
N LEU A 226 -34.08 28.72 -23.20
CA LEU A 226 -33.49 28.14 -21.98
C LEU A 226 -32.74 29.20 -21.14
N ALA A 227 -31.88 29.99 -21.77
CA ALA A 227 -31.05 30.99 -21.08
C ALA A 227 -31.87 32.16 -20.51
N SER A 228 -32.87 32.64 -21.25
CA SER A 228 -33.72 33.76 -20.81
C SER A 228 -34.74 33.31 -19.76
N PHE A 229 -35.48 32.23 -20.03
CA PHE A 229 -36.67 31.90 -19.24
C PHE A 229 -36.32 31.46 -17.81
N HIS A 230 -35.40 30.50 -17.66
CA HIS A 230 -35.16 29.89 -16.35
C HIS A 230 -34.36 30.82 -15.42
N GLN A 231 -33.43 31.63 -15.94
CA GLN A 231 -32.66 32.55 -15.08
C GLN A 231 -33.48 33.78 -14.70
N THR A 232 -34.16 34.45 -15.64
CA THR A 232 -35.00 35.60 -15.30
C THR A 232 -36.13 35.21 -14.33
N ALA A 233 -36.79 34.05 -14.53
CA ALA A 233 -37.83 33.57 -13.60
C ALA A 233 -37.30 33.35 -12.18
N VAL A 234 -36.18 32.63 -12.00
CA VAL A 234 -35.57 32.40 -10.68
C VAL A 234 -35.17 33.71 -10.01
N ALA A 235 -34.62 34.69 -10.75
CA ALA A 235 -34.26 35.99 -10.19
C ALA A 235 -35.48 36.78 -9.69
N VAL A 236 -36.56 36.89 -10.48
CA VAL A 236 -37.76 37.63 -10.05
C VAL A 236 -38.49 36.91 -8.91
N SER A 237 -38.59 35.58 -8.92
CA SER A 237 -39.17 34.83 -7.80
C SER A 237 -38.36 35.02 -6.52
N HIS A 238 -37.02 34.96 -6.58
CA HIS A 238 -36.18 35.23 -5.40
C HIS A 238 -36.30 36.68 -4.91
N ALA A 239 -36.44 37.66 -5.81
CA ALA A 239 -36.66 39.05 -5.45
C ALA A 239 -38.03 39.26 -4.78
N LEU A 240 -39.12 38.76 -5.36
CA LEU A 240 -40.47 38.84 -4.78
C LEU A 240 -40.53 38.21 -3.38
N ILE A 241 -39.95 37.01 -3.21
CA ILE A 241 -39.88 36.33 -1.91
C ILE A 241 -39.03 37.13 -0.90
N ASN A 242 -37.95 37.80 -1.32
CA ASN A 242 -37.15 38.66 -0.44
C ASN A 242 -37.84 40.00 -0.10
N ILE A 243 -38.70 40.52 -0.99
CA ILE A 243 -39.51 41.72 -0.73
C ILE A 243 -40.60 41.37 0.30
N ALA A 244 -41.24 40.21 0.16
CA ALA A 244 -42.25 39.69 1.08
C ALA A 244 -41.68 39.26 2.46
N ALA A 245 -40.44 38.77 2.48
CA ALA A 245 -39.70 38.39 3.69
C ALA A 245 -38.78 39.51 4.23
N SER A 246 -38.92 40.74 3.73
CA SER A 246 -38.12 41.88 4.19
C SER A 246 -38.56 42.31 5.57
N ASP A 247 -37.61 42.71 6.44
CA ASP A 247 -37.97 43.31 7.72
C ASP A 247 -38.89 44.54 7.50
N PRO A 248 -39.96 44.71 8.31
CA PRO A 248 -40.88 45.84 8.18
C PRO A 248 -40.23 47.22 8.27
N GLU A 249 -39.08 47.33 8.94
CA GLU A 249 -38.31 48.59 9.08
C GLU A 249 -37.89 49.20 7.73
N PHE A 250 -37.72 48.38 6.68
CA PHE A 250 -37.31 48.84 5.35
C PHE A 250 -38.48 49.28 4.47
N ASN A 251 -39.70 48.84 4.76
CA ASN A 251 -40.90 49.03 3.93
C ASN A 251 -40.64 48.79 2.41
N THR A 252 -39.94 47.70 2.11
CA THR A 252 -39.23 47.49 0.83
C THR A 252 -40.13 47.57 -0.40
N ALA A 253 -41.33 47.00 -0.35
CA ALA A 253 -42.29 47.06 -1.46
C ALA A 253 -42.69 48.51 -1.81
N GLU A 254 -42.93 49.34 -0.79
CA GLU A 254 -43.38 50.73 -0.98
C GLU A 254 -42.25 51.64 -1.48
N VAL A 255 -41.02 51.45 -1.01
CA VAL A 255 -39.85 52.17 -1.53
C VAL A 255 -39.62 51.87 -3.02
N ILE A 256 -39.83 50.61 -3.45
CA ILE A 256 -39.76 50.23 -4.87
C ILE A 256 -40.91 50.85 -5.67
N ARG A 257 -42.16 50.78 -5.17
CA ARG A 257 -43.34 51.42 -5.80
C ARG A 257 -43.10 52.90 -6.06
N GLN A 258 -42.64 53.63 -5.04
CA GLN A 258 -42.39 55.07 -5.12
C GLN A 258 -41.26 55.39 -6.11
N GLU A 259 -40.10 54.73 -6.01
CA GLU A 259 -38.98 54.94 -6.93
C GLU A 259 -39.39 54.70 -8.39
N ILE A 260 -40.04 53.57 -8.68
CA ILE A 260 -40.47 53.23 -10.04
C ILE A 260 -41.49 54.26 -10.56
N ALA A 261 -42.48 54.64 -9.74
CA ALA A 261 -43.49 55.61 -10.13
C ALA A 261 -42.91 57.01 -10.38
N GLU A 262 -41.91 57.45 -9.60
CA GLU A 262 -41.21 58.72 -9.84
C GLU A 262 -40.34 58.69 -11.09
N VAL A 263 -39.54 57.64 -11.25
CA VAL A 263 -38.62 57.49 -12.39
C VAL A 263 -39.38 57.39 -13.71
N LEU A 264 -40.50 56.64 -13.76
CA LEU A 264 -41.34 56.56 -14.96
C LEU A 264 -42.07 57.88 -15.23
N ARG A 265 -42.60 58.57 -14.21
CA ARG A 265 -43.22 59.90 -14.36
C ARG A 265 -42.23 60.92 -14.93
N ALA A 266 -40.98 60.90 -14.48
CA ALA A 266 -39.88 61.71 -15.01
C ALA A 266 -39.40 61.26 -16.41
N ASN A 267 -39.84 60.11 -16.91
CA ASN A 267 -39.53 59.57 -18.24
C ASN A 267 -40.78 59.44 -19.14
N GLY A 268 -41.81 60.28 -18.92
CA GLY A 268 -43.00 60.34 -19.76
C GLY A 268 -43.93 59.11 -19.68
N GLY A 269 -43.80 58.29 -18.63
CA GLY A 269 -44.60 57.08 -18.42
C GLY A 269 -44.13 55.84 -19.20
N VAL A 270 -42.95 55.88 -19.82
CA VAL A 270 -42.42 54.79 -20.67
C VAL A 270 -41.10 54.25 -20.12
N PHE A 271 -40.92 52.93 -20.15
CA PHE A 271 -39.64 52.29 -19.84
C PHE A 271 -38.59 52.60 -20.91
N SER A 272 -37.42 53.02 -20.45
CA SER A 272 -36.21 53.23 -21.24
C SER A 272 -35.02 52.69 -20.47
N LYS A 273 -33.90 52.43 -21.14
CA LYS A 273 -32.63 52.11 -20.47
C LYS A 273 -32.16 53.25 -19.55
N ALA A 274 -32.49 54.50 -19.89
CA ALA A 274 -32.20 55.67 -19.07
C ALA A 274 -33.10 55.77 -17.82
N ALA A 275 -34.34 55.27 -17.86
CA ALA A 275 -35.20 55.12 -16.70
C ALA A 275 -34.73 53.95 -15.82
N ALA A 276 -34.52 52.76 -16.40
CA ALA A 276 -34.05 51.58 -15.67
C ALA A 276 -32.73 51.83 -14.91
N ALA A 277 -31.82 52.64 -15.46
CA ALA A 277 -30.57 53.02 -14.80
C ALA A 277 -30.74 53.95 -13.58
N LYS A 278 -31.89 54.62 -13.41
CA LYS A 278 -32.20 55.51 -12.27
C LYS A 278 -32.89 54.81 -11.10
N MET A 279 -33.37 53.58 -11.28
CA MET A 279 -34.08 52.79 -10.26
C MET A 279 -33.08 52.14 -9.29
N ILE A 280 -32.42 52.94 -8.45
CA ILE A 280 -31.25 52.58 -7.62
C ILE A 280 -31.61 51.64 -6.45
N HIS A 281 -32.77 51.82 -5.81
CA HIS A 281 -33.25 50.94 -4.74
C HIS A 281 -33.70 49.59 -5.29
N THR A 282 -34.41 49.60 -6.42
CA THR A 282 -34.81 48.37 -7.13
C THR A 282 -33.58 47.58 -7.58
N ASP A 283 -32.57 48.27 -8.11
CA ASP A 283 -31.24 47.73 -8.41
C ASP A 283 -30.59 47.03 -7.22
N SER A 284 -30.67 47.64 -6.02
CA SER A 284 -30.10 47.11 -4.79
C SER A 284 -30.83 45.86 -4.33
N VAL A 285 -32.17 45.87 -4.33
CA VAL A 285 -33.02 44.74 -3.94
C VAL A 285 -32.77 43.52 -4.83
N MET A 286 -32.67 43.71 -6.15
CA MET A 286 -32.33 42.63 -7.08
C MET A 286 -30.90 42.10 -6.87
N LYS A 287 -29.93 42.99 -6.62
CA LYS A 287 -28.52 42.62 -6.42
C LYS A 287 -28.29 41.87 -5.10
N GLU A 288 -28.95 42.29 -4.02
CA GLU A 288 -28.94 41.57 -2.75
C GLU A 288 -29.68 40.23 -2.85
N SER A 289 -30.75 40.17 -3.65
CA SER A 289 -31.47 38.92 -3.88
C SER A 289 -30.60 37.88 -4.58
N LEU A 290 -29.81 38.27 -5.59
CA LEU A 290 -28.84 37.37 -6.22
C LEU A 290 -27.52 37.20 -5.44
N ARG A 291 -27.21 38.05 -4.44
CA ARG A 291 -26.12 37.79 -3.48
C ARG A 291 -26.53 36.67 -2.52
N THR A 292 -27.67 36.82 -1.87
CA THR A 292 -28.19 35.83 -0.90
C THR A 292 -28.59 34.51 -1.58
N HIS A 293 -29.23 34.60 -2.76
CA HIS A 293 -29.78 33.48 -3.52
C HIS A 293 -29.38 33.56 -5.02
N PRO A 294 -28.13 33.25 -5.37
CA PRO A 294 -27.65 33.25 -6.75
C PRO A 294 -28.23 32.08 -7.57
N PHE A 295 -28.16 32.18 -8.90
CA PHE A 295 -28.54 31.11 -9.85
C PHE A 295 -27.83 29.76 -9.64
N GLY A 296 -26.73 29.75 -8.88
CA GLY A 296 -25.96 28.56 -8.56
C GLY A 296 -24.82 28.84 -7.58
N THR A 297 -24.44 27.81 -6.84
CA THR A 297 -23.38 27.85 -5.81
C THR A 297 -21.96 27.89 -6.39
N ARG A 298 -21.81 27.76 -7.71
CA ARG A 298 -20.54 27.82 -8.46
C ARG A 298 -20.62 28.84 -9.59
N ALA A 299 -19.54 29.60 -9.78
CA ALA A 299 -19.34 30.52 -10.89
C ALA A 299 -17.94 30.35 -11.50
N MET A 300 -17.67 31.10 -12.58
CA MET A 300 -16.36 31.16 -13.25
C MET A 300 -15.80 29.77 -13.65
N ILE A 301 -16.70 28.88 -14.08
CA ILE A 301 -16.37 27.49 -14.39
C ILE A 301 -15.54 27.42 -15.68
N ARG A 302 -14.41 26.71 -15.63
CA ARG A 302 -13.48 26.51 -16.78
C ARG A 302 -12.91 25.10 -16.77
N LYS A 303 -12.63 24.55 -17.95
CA LYS A 303 -11.87 23.32 -18.14
C LYS A 303 -10.40 23.64 -18.41
N VAL A 304 -9.46 22.99 -17.73
CA VAL A 304 -8.04 23.09 -18.07
C VAL A 304 -7.79 22.33 -19.37
N VAL A 305 -7.41 23.04 -20.42
CA VAL A 305 -7.21 22.47 -21.77
C VAL A 305 -5.74 22.50 -22.25
N ALA A 306 -4.89 23.31 -21.62
CA ALA A 306 -3.43 23.25 -21.80
C ALA A 306 -2.89 21.85 -21.41
N ARG A 307 -1.89 21.34 -22.16
CA ARG A 307 -1.41 19.94 -22.03
C ARG A 307 -0.54 19.75 -20.79
N GLU A 308 0.25 20.77 -20.51
CA GLU A 308 1.12 20.97 -19.36
C GLU A 308 0.36 21.34 -18.07
N GLY A 309 -0.98 21.40 -18.12
CA GLY A 309 -1.80 21.95 -17.05
C GLY A 309 -1.71 23.48 -16.97
N VAL A 310 -2.00 24.06 -15.81
CA VAL A 310 -1.86 25.50 -15.56
C VAL A 310 -1.40 25.76 -14.12
N LYS A 311 -0.43 26.67 -13.95
CA LYS A 311 0.09 27.06 -12.62
C LYS A 311 -0.65 28.29 -12.09
N THR A 312 -1.19 28.19 -10.89
CA THR A 312 -1.87 29.26 -10.16
C THR A 312 -0.88 30.32 -9.64
N PRO A 313 -1.34 31.55 -9.28
CA PRO A 313 -0.50 32.56 -8.63
C PRO A 313 0.15 32.09 -7.32
N ASP A 314 -0.57 31.28 -6.55
CA ASP A 314 -0.09 30.64 -5.31
C ASP A 314 0.94 29.52 -5.56
N GLY A 315 1.18 29.15 -6.81
CA GLY A 315 2.21 28.19 -7.21
C GLY A 315 1.73 26.75 -7.43
N HIS A 316 0.50 26.40 -7.05
CA HIS A 316 -0.07 25.06 -7.31
C HIS A 316 -0.31 24.84 -8.82
N VAL A 317 -0.03 23.62 -9.31
CA VAL A 317 -0.29 23.21 -10.70
C VAL A 317 -1.61 22.44 -10.77
N ILE A 318 -2.48 22.83 -11.69
CA ILE A 318 -3.76 22.17 -11.97
C ILE A 318 -3.61 21.37 -13.28
N PRO A 319 -3.89 20.05 -13.29
CA PRO A 319 -3.65 19.19 -14.46
C PRO A 319 -4.64 19.42 -15.61
N GLN A 320 -4.27 18.99 -16.82
CA GLN A 320 -5.17 18.98 -17.97
C GLN A 320 -6.43 18.12 -17.67
N GLY A 321 -7.60 18.58 -18.10
CA GLY A 321 -8.86 17.87 -17.91
C GLY A 321 -9.57 18.18 -16.59
N ALA A 322 -8.92 18.84 -15.63
CA ALA A 322 -9.56 19.35 -14.43
C ALA A 322 -10.60 20.46 -14.73
N THR A 323 -11.63 20.56 -13.90
CA THR A 323 -12.64 21.62 -13.95
C THR A 323 -12.42 22.59 -12.78
N THR A 324 -11.97 23.81 -13.07
CA THR A 324 -11.83 24.88 -12.07
C THR A 324 -13.13 25.67 -11.89
N SER A 325 -13.44 26.14 -10.68
CA SER A 325 -14.58 27.04 -10.42
C SER A 325 -14.45 27.80 -9.10
N VAL A 326 -15.12 28.95 -8.97
CA VAL A 326 -15.23 29.71 -7.71
C VAL A 326 -16.56 29.38 -7.04
N LEU A 327 -16.58 29.21 -5.72
CA LEU A 327 -17.79 28.94 -4.93
C LEU A 327 -18.60 30.24 -4.69
N SER A 328 -19.30 30.73 -5.71
CA SER A 328 -20.00 32.02 -5.71
C SER A 328 -20.80 32.30 -4.46
N TRP A 329 -21.68 31.38 -4.05
CA TRP A 329 -22.52 31.57 -2.86
C TRP A 329 -21.71 31.71 -1.57
N HIS A 330 -20.63 30.94 -1.41
CA HIS A 330 -19.77 31.05 -0.22
C HIS A 330 -19.02 32.39 -0.20
N VAL A 331 -18.58 32.89 -1.36
CA VAL A 331 -17.99 34.24 -1.51
C VAL A 331 -19.04 35.35 -1.26
N HIS A 332 -20.33 35.03 -1.39
CA HIS A 332 -21.43 35.95 -1.07
C HIS A 332 -21.88 35.88 0.39
N GLN A 333 -21.56 34.80 1.10
CA GLN A 333 -21.78 34.61 2.53
C GLN A 333 -20.55 34.93 3.40
N ASP A 334 -19.48 35.43 2.78
CA ASP A 334 -18.19 35.71 3.42
C ASP A 334 -18.26 36.98 4.30
N PRO A 335 -18.06 36.88 5.64
CA PRO A 335 -18.15 38.03 6.55
C PRO A 335 -16.99 39.03 6.38
N ASP A 336 -15.86 38.62 5.81
CA ASP A 336 -14.75 39.53 5.48
C ASP A 336 -15.05 40.39 4.24
N LEU A 337 -16.12 40.05 3.49
CA LEU A 337 -16.56 40.75 2.27
C LEU A 337 -17.92 41.45 2.42
N TYR A 338 -18.81 40.95 3.29
CA TYR A 338 -20.16 41.49 3.49
C TYR A 338 -20.55 41.49 4.97
N GLU A 339 -20.82 42.68 5.52
CA GLU A 339 -21.37 42.83 6.88
C GLU A 339 -22.73 42.11 7.01
N ASN A 340 -22.94 41.35 8.09
CA ASN A 340 -24.15 40.55 8.30
C ASN A 340 -24.53 39.73 7.05
N PRO A 341 -23.65 38.83 6.57
CA PRO A 341 -23.73 38.27 5.23
C PRO A 341 -25.00 37.40 5.03
N THR A 342 -25.41 36.67 6.05
CA THR A 342 -26.60 35.82 6.01
C THR A 342 -27.91 36.61 5.99
N LYS A 343 -27.92 37.87 6.44
CA LYS A 343 -29.11 38.74 6.40
C LYS A 343 -29.30 39.35 5.01
N PHE A 344 -30.53 39.31 4.51
CA PHE A 344 -30.95 40.09 3.35
C PHE A 344 -31.11 41.57 3.75
N ASP A 345 -30.31 42.45 3.16
CA ASP A 345 -30.42 43.90 3.33
C ASP A 345 -30.80 44.56 1.98
N PRO A 346 -32.08 44.95 1.78
CA PRO A 346 -32.59 45.43 0.51
C PRO A 346 -31.83 46.64 -0.04
N PHE A 347 -31.27 47.47 0.84
CA PHE A 347 -30.68 48.78 0.50
C PHE A 347 -29.16 48.83 0.68
N ARG A 348 -28.50 47.69 0.97
CA ARG A 348 -27.05 47.55 1.07
C ARG A 348 -26.29 48.29 -0.03
N PHE A 349 -26.65 48.04 -1.30
CA PHE A 349 -25.96 48.59 -2.47
C PHE A 349 -26.48 49.98 -2.90
N SER A 350 -27.69 50.39 -2.47
CA SER A 350 -28.19 51.75 -2.71
C SER A 350 -27.63 52.75 -1.71
N ARG A 351 -27.35 52.34 -0.46
CA ARG A 351 -26.61 53.14 0.53
C ARG A 351 -25.17 53.37 0.10
N GLN A 352 -24.45 52.32 -0.31
CA GLN A 352 -23.07 52.42 -0.83
C GLN A 352 -22.93 53.35 -2.05
N ARG A 353 -23.97 53.45 -2.90
CA ARG A 353 -23.99 54.41 -4.03
C ARG A 353 -24.16 55.87 -3.63
N ARG A 354 -24.47 56.18 -2.37
CA ARG A 354 -24.67 57.54 -1.85
C ARG A 354 -23.49 58.05 -1.01
N GLU A 355 -22.43 57.25 -0.87
CA GLU A 355 -21.23 57.63 -0.11
C GLU A 355 -20.40 58.69 -0.86
N PRO A 356 -19.93 59.76 -0.18
CA PRO A 356 -19.14 60.81 -0.82
C PRO A 356 -17.84 60.29 -1.44
N GLY A 357 -17.59 60.62 -2.71
CA GLY A 357 -16.40 60.20 -3.45
C GLY A 357 -16.56 58.95 -4.31
N VAL A 358 -17.72 58.28 -4.27
CA VAL A 358 -18.06 57.15 -5.16
C VAL A 358 -18.36 57.63 -6.58
N ASP A 359 -17.60 57.14 -7.58
CA ASP A 359 -17.89 57.39 -8.99
C ASP A 359 -19.09 56.56 -9.47
N LEU A 360 -20.24 57.24 -9.59
CA LEU A 360 -21.50 56.67 -10.08
C LEU A 360 -21.40 56.05 -11.49
N ALA A 361 -20.43 56.45 -12.32
CA ALA A 361 -20.24 55.90 -13.67
C ALA A 361 -19.51 54.54 -13.67
N GLY A 362 -18.70 54.24 -12.65
CA GLY A 362 -17.78 53.10 -12.65
C GLY A 362 -18.01 52.02 -11.59
N ASN A 363 -18.60 52.34 -10.43
CA ASN A 363 -18.26 51.65 -9.17
C ASN A 363 -18.77 50.20 -8.94
N GLY A 364 -19.16 49.43 -9.96
CA GLY A 364 -19.49 48.00 -9.81
C GLY A 364 -20.79 47.66 -9.04
N LEU A 365 -21.45 48.67 -8.45
CA LEU A 365 -22.61 48.51 -7.57
C LEU A 365 -23.95 48.28 -8.29
N ALA A 366 -24.04 48.51 -9.61
CA ALA A 366 -25.26 48.25 -10.38
C ALA A 366 -25.68 46.76 -10.36
N PHE A 367 -26.96 46.45 -10.56
CA PHE A 367 -27.42 45.04 -10.66
C PHE A 367 -26.67 44.29 -11.76
N VAL A 368 -26.58 44.92 -12.94
CA VAL A 368 -25.83 44.46 -14.13
C VAL A 368 -24.31 44.46 -13.97
N SER A 369 -23.77 44.99 -12.89
CA SER A 369 -22.33 45.07 -12.69
C SER A 369 -21.78 43.83 -11.98
N THR A 370 -20.68 43.31 -12.52
CA THR A 370 -19.98 42.11 -12.04
C THR A 370 -18.63 42.48 -11.45
N GLY A 371 -18.16 41.73 -10.44
CA GLY A 371 -16.86 41.94 -9.82
C GLY A 371 -16.14 40.64 -9.49
N PRO A 372 -14.93 40.70 -8.90
CA PRO A 372 -14.20 39.52 -8.44
C PRO A 372 -14.91 38.79 -7.29
N THR A 373 -15.77 39.51 -6.55
CA THR A 373 -16.59 39.00 -5.44
C THR A 373 -18.06 38.79 -5.85
N TYR A 374 -18.70 39.77 -6.50
CA TYR A 374 -20.09 39.65 -6.98
C TYR A 374 -20.17 38.91 -8.34
N LEU A 375 -20.63 37.65 -8.28
CA LEU A 375 -20.48 36.62 -9.31
C LEU A 375 -21.75 35.95 -9.91
N PRO A 376 -23.02 36.33 -9.63
CA PRO A 376 -24.18 35.63 -10.24
C PRO A 376 -24.17 35.62 -11.78
N PHE A 377 -23.63 36.67 -12.40
CA PHE A 377 -23.47 36.78 -13.86
C PHE A 377 -22.07 36.34 -14.36
N GLY A 378 -21.24 35.71 -13.53
CA GLY A 378 -19.80 35.53 -13.80
C GLY A 378 -19.04 36.86 -13.82
N HIS A 379 -17.80 36.85 -14.32
CA HIS A 379 -16.95 38.05 -14.41
C HIS A 379 -16.01 38.02 -15.63
N GLY A 380 -15.43 39.18 -15.96
CA GLY A 380 -14.47 39.37 -17.05
C GLY A 380 -15.08 39.18 -18.45
N LYS A 381 -14.24 38.77 -19.41
CA LYS A 381 -14.59 38.65 -20.85
C LYS A 381 -15.74 37.67 -21.15
N HIS A 382 -16.11 36.82 -20.18
CA HIS A 382 -17.17 35.80 -20.28
C HIS A 382 -18.29 36.00 -19.24
N ALA A 383 -18.45 37.21 -18.70
CA ALA A 383 -19.65 37.58 -17.96
C ALA A 383 -20.92 37.50 -18.85
N CYS A 384 -22.07 37.22 -18.24
CA CYS A 384 -23.33 37.00 -18.96
C CYS A 384 -23.67 38.17 -19.89
N PRO A 385 -23.85 37.94 -21.21
CA PRO A 385 -24.17 39.01 -22.16
C PRO A 385 -25.63 39.48 -22.03
N GLY A 386 -26.53 38.61 -21.58
CA GLY A 386 -27.96 38.90 -21.41
C GLY A 386 -28.32 39.74 -20.18
N ARG A 387 -27.40 39.97 -19.23
CA ARG A 387 -27.72 40.60 -17.94
C ARG A 387 -28.41 41.98 -18.02
N PHE A 388 -28.18 42.74 -19.09
CA PHE A 388 -28.87 44.02 -19.34
C PHE A 388 -30.34 43.86 -19.78
N LEU A 389 -30.69 42.74 -20.42
CA LEU A 389 -32.10 42.37 -20.64
C LEU A 389 -32.75 42.00 -19.31
N VAL A 390 -32.10 41.12 -18.54
CA VAL A 390 -32.60 40.62 -17.25
C VAL A 390 -32.90 41.78 -16.28
N ASP A 391 -32.04 42.80 -16.23
CA ASP A 391 -32.27 44.04 -15.48
C ASP A 391 -33.58 44.73 -15.85
N MET A 392 -33.86 44.84 -17.15
CA MET A 392 -35.06 45.51 -17.66
C MET A 392 -36.30 44.63 -17.48
N GLU A 393 -36.23 43.33 -17.81
CA GLU A 393 -37.30 42.35 -17.60
C GLU A 393 -37.76 42.34 -16.13
N ILE A 394 -36.83 42.28 -15.16
CA ILE A 394 -37.19 42.21 -13.74
C ILE A 394 -37.71 43.55 -13.23
N LYS A 395 -37.11 44.70 -13.57
CA LYS A 395 -37.63 46.02 -13.19
C LYS A 395 -39.06 46.24 -13.70
N MET A 396 -39.35 45.79 -14.92
CA MET A 396 -40.69 45.89 -15.50
C MET A 396 -41.68 44.90 -14.86
N MET A 397 -41.27 43.65 -14.56
CA MET A 397 -42.13 42.74 -13.81
C MET A 397 -42.43 43.24 -12.39
N LEU A 398 -41.42 43.74 -11.66
CA LEU A 398 -41.61 44.31 -10.32
C LEU A 398 -42.54 45.53 -10.36
N HIS A 399 -42.49 46.36 -11.40
CA HIS A 399 -43.47 47.43 -11.62
C HIS A 399 -44.90 46.89 -11.78
N HIS A 400 -45.15 46.02 -12.75
CA HIS A 400 -46.50 45.52 -13.05
C HIS A 400 -47.10 44.66 -11.93
N VAL A 401 -46.26 43.94 -11.17
CA VAL A 401 -46.70 43.19 -9.99
C VAL A 401 -46.92 44.12 -8.80
N LEU A 402 -45.90 44.86 -8.34
CA LEU A 402 -46.01 45.62 -7.08
C LEU A 402 -46.98 46.81 -7.19
N GLN A 403 -47.22 47.38 -8.37
CA GLN A 403 -48.21 48.47 -8.50
C GLN A 403 -49.67 48.00 -8.31
N VAL A 404 -49.96 46.73 -8.59
CA VAL A 404 -51.34 46.19 -8.60
C VAL A 404 -51.61 45.29 -7.38
N TYR A 405 -50.58 44.61 -6.87
CA TYR A 405 -50.70 43.61 -5.81
C TYR A 405 -49.79 43.94 -4.62
N ASP A 406 -50.29 43.72 -3.41
CA ASP A 406 -49.45 43.53 -2.22
C ASP A 406 -48.93 42.08 -2.19
N VAL A 407 -47.69 41.90 -1.74
CA VAL A 407 -47.00 40.60 -1.76
C VAL A 407 -46.52 40.26 -0.36
N ALA A 408 -47.06 39.19 0.21
CA ALA A 408 -46.71 38.65 1.52
C ALA A 408 -46.38 37.15 1.42
N LEU A 409 -45.77 36.59 2.46
CA LEU A 409 -45.64 35.14 2.61
C LEU A 409 -46.93 34.55 3.20
N LEU A 410 -47.16 33.26 2.96
CA LEU A 410 -48.27 32.53 3.58
C LEU A 410 -48.13 32.52 5.12
N PRO A 411 -49.23 32.52 5.89
CA PRO A 411 -49.18 32.55 7.36
C PRO A 411 -48.38 31.42 8.00
N GLU A 412 -48.30 30.25 7.35
CA GLU A 412 -47.50 29.10 7.79
C GLU A 412 -45.97 29.34 7.80
N HIS A 413 -45.50 30.45 7.24
CA HIS A 413 -44.09 30.85 7.23
C HIS A 413 -43.75 31.93 8.27
N ASP A 414 -44.74 32.51 8.97
CA ASP A 414 -44.55 33.54 10.02
C ASP A 414 -43.63 34.72 9.59
N GLY A 415 -43.72 35.14 8.33
CA GLY A 415 -42.85 36.17 7.73
C GLY A 415 -41.41 35.73 7.43
N ILE A 416 -41.00 34.53 7.82
CA ILE A 416 -39.67 33.97 7.57
C ILE A 416 -39.60 33.40 6.16
N ARG A 417 -38.55 33.75 5.41
CA ARG A 417 -38.31 33.21 4.05
C ARG A 417 -38.22 31.67 4.07
N PRO A 418 -38.99 30.95 3.24
CA PRO A 418 -38.91 29.50 3.14
C PRO A 418 -37.51 29.00 2.76
N GLU A 419 -37.05 27.93 3.42
CA GLU A 419 -35.82 27.23 3.02
C GLU A 419 -35.93 26.70 1.58
N THR A 420 -34.81 26.69 0.86
CA THR A 420 -34.77 26.16 -0.51
C THR A 420 -34.33 24.69 -0.50
N PRO A 421 -35.22 23.71 -0.73
CA PRO A 421 -34.86 22.29 -0.73
C PRO A 421 -34.09 21.92 -2.00
N HIS A 422 -32.77 22.11 -2.00
CA HIS A 422 -31.92 21.65 -3.10
C HIS A 422 -32.01 20.12 -3.27
N LEU A 423 -31.89 19.62 -4.51
CA LEU A 423 -31.88 18.18 -4.75
C LEU A 423 -30.58 17.58 -4.18
N ILE A 424 -30.71 16.66 -3.23
CA ILE A 424 -29.60 16.17 -2.38
C ILE A 424 -29.00 17.30 -1.50
N ASN A 425 -29.83 18.21 -0.99
CA ASN A 425 -29.36 19.29 -0.10
C ASN A 425 -28.69 18.71 1.15
N ARG A 426 -27.38 18.92 1.26
CA ARG A 426 -26.64 18.69 2.49
C ARG A 426 -25.39 19.55 2.46
N GLU A 427 -25.33 20.52 3.38
CA GLU A 427 -24.13 21.30 3.66
C GLU A 427 -22.93 20.39 3.92
N ARG A 428 -21.75 20.81 3.47
CA ARG A 428 -20.50 20.07 3.64
C ARG A 428 -19.38 21.00 4.09
N LEU A 429 -18.95 20.85 5.34
CA LEU A 429 -17.85 21.60 5.91
C LEU A 429 -16.57 20.77 5.82
N ILE A 430 -15.57 21.23 5.07
CA ILE A 430 -14.23 20.63 5.04
C ILE A 430 -13.38 21.37 6.08
N VAL A 431 -12.96 20.66 7.13
CA VAL A 431 -12.23 21.28 8.25
C VAL A 431 -10.73 21.16 8.03
N THR A 432 -10.09 22.30 7.75
CA THR A 432 -8.65 22.36 7.42
C THR A 432 -7.77 22.90 8.55
N SER A 433 -8.26 23.85 9.35
CA SER A 433 -7.44 24.47 10.39
C SER A 433 -7.24 23.54 11.60
N ALA A 434 -6.06 23.60 12.22
CA ALA A 434 -5.73 22.78 13.39
C ALA A 434 -6.67 23.02 14.60
N GLN A 435 -7.24 24.22 14.74
CA GLN A 435 -8.20 24.54 15.80
C GLN A 435 -9.59 23.95 15.49
N GLY A 436 -10.09 24.03 14.26
CA GLY A 436 -11.35 23.37 13.89
C GLY A 436 -11.24 21.84 13.99
N LEU A 437 -10.08 21.28 13.62
CA LEU A 437 -9.77 19.87 13.81
C LEU A 437 -9.77 19.48 15.30
N ARG A 438 -9.25 20.34 16.18
CA ARG A 438 -9.29 20.15 17.64
C ARG A 438 -10.72 20.11 18.18
N GLU A 439 -11.55 21.07 17.79
CA GLU A 439 -12.95 21.15 18.22
C GLU A 439 -13.73 19.89 17.79
N VAL A 440 -13.61 19.50 16.52
CA VAL A 440 -14.34 18.34 15.96
C VAL A 440 -13.80 16.99 16.45
N LEU A 441 -12.48 16.83 16.64
CA LEU A 441 -11.89 15.54 17.01
C LEU A 441 -11.74 15.32 18.52
N ALA A 442 -11.63 16.38 19.32
CA ALA A 442 -11.46 16.27 20.77
C ALA A 442 -12.65 16.83 21.54
N GLU A 443 -12.88 18.14 21.49
CA GLU A 443 -13.70 18.88 22.46
C GLU A 443 -15.19 18.59 22.28
N HIS A 444 -15.69 18.69 21.04
CA HIS A 444 -17.07 18.40 20.64
C HIS A 444 -17.19 17.04 19.93
N SER A 445 -16.25 16.13 20.17
CA SER A 445 -16.10 14.86 19.44
C SER A 445 -17.28 13.89 19.53
N TYR A 446 -18.24 14.10 20.44
CA TYR A 446 -19.50 13.34 20.49
C TYR A 446 -20.68 14.02 19.79
N ASP A 447 -20.60 15.32 19.52
CA ASP A 447 -21.60 16.09 18.78
C ASP A 447 -21.52 15.82 17.25
N PHE A 448 -20.40 15.24 16.79
CA PHE A 448 -20.15 14.85 15.41
C PHE A 448 -20.14 13.31 15.25
N VAL A 449 -21.27 12.71 14.91
CA VAL A 449 -21.47 11.25 14.79
C VAL A 449 -21.12 10.73 13.38
N LYS A 450 -20.92 9.41 13.18
CA LYS A 450 -20.74 8.86 11.82
C LYS A 450 -22.07 8.83 11.05
N PRO A 451 -22.11 9.12 9.73
CA PRO A 451 -23.36 9.26 9.00
C PRO A 451 -24.23 8.01 9.02
N HIS A 452 -25.55 8.18 9.16
CA HIS A 452 -26.49 7.06 9.29
C HIS A 452 -26.39 6.05 8.13
N LEU A 453 -26.33 6.53 6.87
CA LEU A 453 -26.18 5.68 5.70
C LEU A 453 -24.86 4.87 5.71
N LEU A 454 -23.75 5.49 6.15
CA LEU A 454 -22.46 4.81 6.29
C LEU A 454 -22.52 3.72 7.38
N ARG A 455 -23.12 4.04 8.53
CA ARG A 455 -23.32 3.08 9.64
C ARG A 455 -24.21 1.91 9.20
N ALA A 456 -25.29 2.15 8.46
CA ALA A 456 -26.17 1.12 7.95
C ALA A 456 -25.49 0.20 6.90
N MET A 457 -24.74 0.78 5.95
CA MET A 457 -24.03 0.00 4.92
C MET A 457 -22.91 -0.87 5.50
N VAL A 458 -22.07 -0.32 6.38
CA VAL A 458 -20.94 -1.05 6.97
C VAL A 458 -21.41 -1.99 8.10
N GLY A 459 -22.46 -1.62 8.84
CA GLY A 459 -23.06 -2.42 9.91
C GLY A 459 -23.67 -3.73 9.42
N LYS A 460 -24.23 -3.75 8.19
CA LYS A 460 -24.64 -5.00 7.51
C LYS A 460 -23.49 -6.01 7.31
N ILE A 461 -22.23 -5.59 7.39
CA ILE A 461 -21.04 -6.43 7.16
C ILE A 461 -20.31 -6.74 8.48
N LEU A 462 -20.09 -5.72 9.32
CA LEU A 462 -19.25 -5.79 10.53
C LEU A 462 -20.03 -5.90 11.85
N GLY A 463 -21.33 -5.60 11.87
CA GLY A 463 -22.07 -5.33 13.10
C GLY A 463 -21.75 -3.96 13.72
N TYR A 464 -22.19 -3.72 14.96
CA TYR A 464 -22.10 -2.45 15.68
C TYR A 464 -21.03 -2.46 16.79
N GLY A 465 -19.85 -2.99 16.45
CA GLY A 465 -18.66 -2.93 17.30
C GLY A 465 -18.05 -1.53 17.34
N LEU A 466 -16.85 -1.41 17.94
CA LEU A 466 -16.23 -0.13 18.30
C LEU A 466 -16.24 0.90 17.16
N LEU A 467 -15.98 0.48 15.92
CA LEU A 467 -15.93 1.35 14.75
C LEU A 467 -17.27 2.04 14.43
N LEU A 468 -18.41 1.37 14.62
CA LEU A 468 -19.74 1.91 14.28
C LEU A 468 -20.61 2.27 15.51
N SER A 469 -20.10 1.98 16.71
CA SER A 469 -20.61 2.53 17.96
C SER A 469 -20.51 4.07 17.98
N GLU A 470 -21.41 4.69 18.74
CA GLU A 470 -21.50 6.14 18.97
C GLU A 470 -21.88 6.38 20.45
N GLY A 471 -21.83 7.65 20.90
CA GLY A 471 -22.26 8.03 22.25
C GLY A 471 -21.61 7.24 23.38
N ASP A 472 -22.37 6.91 24.41
CA ASP A 472 -21.88 6.18 25.59
C ASP A 472 -21.57 4.71 25.31
N VAL A 473 -22.19 4.08 24.29
CA VAL A 473 -21.83 2.72 23.85
C VAL A 473 -20.38 2.69 23.36
N HIS A 474 -19.97 3.70 22.58
CA HIS A 474 -18.57 3.86 22.18
C HIS A 474 -17.66 4.09 23.39
N LYS A 475 -18.04 4.97 24.33
CA LYS A 475 -17.23 5.25 25.54
C LYS A 475 -16.98 3.96 26.35
N LEU A 476 -18.03 3.15 26.54
CA LEU A 476 -17.96 1.88 27.26
C LEU A 476 -17.12 0.84 26.51
N GLN A 477 -17.42 0.57 25.23
CA GLN A 477 -16.65 -0.38 24.42
C GLN A 477 -15.16 0.02 24.37
N ARG A 478 -14.84 1.30 24.16
CA ARG A 478 -13.46 1.79 24.16
C ARG A 478 -12.78 1.57 25.51
N LYS A 479 -13.42 1.98 26.62
CA LYS A 479 -12.88 1.81 27.98
C LYS A 479 -12.53 0.34 28.27
N ASN A 480 -13.39 -0.58 27.89
CA ASN A 480 -13.22 -2.01 28.15
C ASN A 480 -12.13 -2.65 27.27
N LEU A 481 -11.82 -2.06 26.10
CA LEU A 481 -10.74 -2.50 25.21
C LEU A 481 -9.38 -1.86 25.52
N MET A 482 -9.33 -0.71 26.20
CA MET A 482 -8.06 -0.03 26.54
C MET A 482 -6.98 -0.93 27.18
N PRO A 483 -7.27 -1.92 28.05
CA PRO A 483 -6.24 -2.81 28.60
C PRO A 483 -5.50 -3.60 27.51
N ALA A 484 -6.23 -4.07 26.50
CA ALA A 484 -5.72 -4.83 25.35
C ALA A 484 -4.93 -3.97 24.35
N PHE A 485 -4.96 -2.64 24.49
CA PHE A 485 -4.11 -1.72 23.73
C PHE A 485 -3.17 -0.92 24.65
N SER A 486 -2.94 -1.43 25.87
CA SER A 486 -1.95 -0.88 26.78
C SER A 486 -0.52 -1.11 26.26
N PHE A 487 0.39 -0.17 26.54
CA PHE A 487 1.78 -0.25 26.09
C PHE A 487 2.49 -1.54 26.55
N ARG A 488 2.14 -2.05 27.74
CA ARG A 488 2.65 -3.32 28.26
C ARG A 488 2.20 -4.50 27.39
N HIS A 489 0.89 -4.64 27.17
CA HIS A 489 0.34 -5.76 26.41
C HIS A 489 0.83 -5.75 24.96
N ILE A 490 0.91 -4.58 24.33
CA ILE A 490 1.44 -4.47 22.97
C ILE A 490 2.90 -4.95 22.89
N LYS A 491 3.72 -4.74 23.93
CA LYS A 491 5.09 -5.30 23.99
C LYS A 491 5.14 -6.81 24.19
N GLU A 492 4.10 -7.42 24.75
CA GLU A 492 3.95 -8.88 24.86
C GLU A 492 3.61 -9.51 23.47
N LEU A 493 3.18 -8.72 22.48
CA LEU A 493 2.84 -9.15 21.11
C LEU A 493 4.01 -9.10 20.10
N TYR A 494 5.11 -8.41 20.37
CA TYR A 494 6.24 -8.26 19.42
C TYR A 494 6.80 -9.59 18.89
N PRO A 495 6.90 -10.68 19.68
CA PRO A 495 7.33 -11.98 19.17
C PRO A 495 6.39 -12.56 18.10
N ILE A 496 5.08 -12.26 18.16
CA ILE A 496 4.10 -12.69 17.15
C ILE A 496 4.31 -11.88 15.87
N PHE A 497 4.43 -10.55 15.97
CA PHE A 497 4.73 -9.69 14.82
C PHE A 497 6.03 -10.11 14.12
N TRP A 498 7.06 -10.47 14.89
CA TRP A 498 8.33 -10.94 14.35
C TRP A 498 8.23 -12.32 13.69
N SER A 499 7.53 -13.29 14.30
CA SER A 499 7.28 -14.60 13.66
C SER A 499 6.61 -14.45 12.30
N LYS A 500 5.56 -13.61 12.21
CA LYS A 500 4.87 -13.35 10.93
C LYS A 500 5.72 -12.57 9.94
N ALA A 501 6.61 -11.70 10.40
CA ALA A 501 7.61 -11.05 9.55
C ALA A 501 8.67 -12.03 9.01
N GLN A 502 9.08 -13.03 9.81
CA GLN A 502 9.97 -14.12 9.37
C GLN A 502 9.26 -15.06 8.38
N GLU A 503 8.00 -15.43 8.62
CA GLU A 503 7.17 -16.23 7.72
C GLU A 503 6.94 -15.52 6.37
N LEU A 504 6.64 -14.22 6.39
CA LEU A 504 6.54 -13.36 5.20
C LEU A 504 7.83 -13.39 4.37
N VAL A 505 8.99 -13.17 4.99
CA VAL A 505 10.29 -13.19 4.29
C VAL A 505 10.54 -14.57 3.66
N HIS A 506 10.25 -15.67 4.36
CA HIS A 506 10.39 -17.02 3.80
C HIS A 506 9.45 -17.27 2.61
N GLY A 507 8.19 -16.85 2.70
CA GLY A 507 7.21 -16.98 1.63
C GLY A 507 7.65 -16.24 0.35
N MET A 508 8.14 -15.01 0.50
CA MET A 508 8.68 -14.23 -0.62
C MET A 508 9.96 -14.86 -1.21
N GLU A 509 10.87 -15.40 -0.40
CA GLU A 509 12.04 -16.13 -0.93
C GLU A 509 11.62 -17.39 -1.70
N ALA A 510 10.61 -18.12 -1.24
CA ALA A 510 10.08 -19.29 -1.92
C ALA A 510 9.39 -18.94 -3.26
N GLU A 511 8.65 -17.83 -3.33
CA GLU A 511 8.06 -17.33 -4.59
C GLU A 511 9.14 -16.93 -5.60
N ILE A 512 10.13 -16.14 -5.18
CA ILE A 512 11.24 -15.69 -6.05
C ILE A 512 12.03 -16.88 -6.62
N VAL A 513 12.32 -17.89 -5.79
CA VAL A 513 13.03 -19.11 -6.23
C VAL A 513 12.19 -19.99 -7.15
N SER A 514 10.89 -20.17 -6.87
CA SER A 514 10.02 -21.07 -7.64
C SER A 514 9.58 -20.47 -8.99
N THR A 515 9.32 -19.16 -9.03
CA THR A 515 8.90 -18.45 -10.26
C THR A 515 10.09 -18.05 -11.15
N SER A 516 11.31 -17.99 -10.58
CA SER A 516 12.47 -17.31 -11.20
C SER A 516 12.23 -15.83 -11.55
N SER A 517 11.20 -15.21 -10.96
CA SER A 517 10.85 -13.80 -11.12
C SER A 517 11.50 -12.96 -10.02
N SER A 518 12.13 -11.85 -10.38
CA SER A 518 12.47 -10.79 -9.44
C SER A 518 11.33 -9.80 -9.19
N THR A 519 10.18 -9.92 -9.89
CA THR A 519 9.00 -9.08 -9.69
C THR A 519 8.02 -9.77 -8.75
N VAL A 520 7.64 -9.10 -7.66
CA VAL A 520 6.67 -9.58 -6.65
C VAL A 520 5.59 -8.51 -6.43
N ASP A 521 4.35 -8.92 -6.13
CA ASP A 521 3.29 -7.99 -5.70
C ASP A 521 3.29 -7.82 -4.17
N MET A 522 3.83 -6.69 -3.71
CA MET A 522 3.94 -6.38 -2.29
C MET A 522 2.57 -6.12 -1.64
N ALA A 523 1.55 -5.71 -2.40
CA ALA A 523 0.21 -5.45 -1.85
C ALA A 523 -0.54 -6.74 -1.49
N ASP A 524 -0.24 -7.85 -2.18
CA ASP A 524 -0.77 -9.18 -1.89
C ASP A 524 -0.07 -9.79 -0.66
N TRP A 525 1.27 -9.73 -0.64
CA TRP A 525 2.05 -10.20 0.52
C TRP A 525 1.79 -9.40 1.81
N ALA A 526 1.61 -8.08 1.71
CA ALA A 526 1.22 -7.25 2.85
C ALA A 526 -0.19 -7.58 3.38
N SER A 527 -1.11 -7.98 2.49
CA SER A 527 -2.44 -8.47 2.86
C SER A 527 -2.35 -9.75 3.70
N ARG A 528 -1.63 -10.78 3.23
CA ARG A 528 -1.43 -12.04 3.97
C ARG A 528 -0.78 -11.82 5.34
N ALA A 529 0.30 -11.05 5.40
CA ALA A 529 1.02 -10.79 6.63
C ALA A 529 0.14 -10.11 7.69
N SER A 530 -0.62 -9.08 7.30
CA SER A 530 -1.49 -8.34 8.23
C SER A 530 -2.73 -9.17 8.64
N LEU A 531 -3.19 -10.10 7.79
CA LEU A 531 -4.26 -11.05 8.12
C LEU A 531 -3.80 -12.06 9.17
N ASP A 532 -2.64 -12.69 8.96
CA ASP A 532 -2.09 -13.65 9.92
C ASP A 532 -1.72 -12.97 11.24
N ILE A 533 -1.22 -11.72 11.23
CA ILE A 533 -0.96 -10.94 12.45
C ILE A 533 -2.26 -10.60 13.20
N VAL A 534 -3.30 -10.09 12.54
CA VAL A 534 -4.57 -9.77 13.25
C VAL A 534 -5.30 -11.03 13.73
N GLY A 535 -5.12 -12.16 13.05
CA GLY A 535 -5.53 -13.48 13.54
C GLY A 535 -4.79 -13.86 14.82
N SER A 536 -3.46 -13.96 14.78
CA SER A 536 -2.64 -14.44 15.90
C SER A 536 -2.66 -13.49 17.09
N ALA A 537 -2.33 -12.21 16.89
CA ALA A 537 -2.22 -11.21 17.96
C ALA A 537 -3.56 -10.57 18.35
N GLY A 538 -4.52 -10.49 17.42
CA GLY A 538 -5.86 -9.97 17.70
C GLY A 538 -6.82 -11.00 18.27
N MET A 539 -6.81 -12.24 17.76
CA MET A 539 -7.81 -13.27 18.07
C MET A 539 -7.23 -14.56 18.69
N GLY A 540 -5.92 -14.75 18.70
CA GLY A 540 -5.30 -16.02 19.08
C GLY A 540 -5.61 -17.15 18.08
N HIS A 541 -5.73 -16.84 16.78
CA HIS A 541 -6.06 -17.80 15.74
C HIS A 541 -5.15 -17.69 14.52
N GLU A 542 -4.48 -18.79 14.18
CA GLU A 542 -3.57 -18.91 13.03
C GLU A 542 -4.35 -19.14 11.73
N PHE A 543 -4.48 -18.10 10.90
CA PHE A 543 -5.09 -18.24 9.56
C PHE A 543 -4.15 -18.92 8.55
N ASN A 544 -2.83 -18.83 8.72
CA ASN A 544 -1.80 -19.41 7.84
C ASN A 544 -1.87 -18.94 6.37
N SER A 545 -2.43 -17.75 6.10
CA SER A 545 -2.57 -17.19 4.75
C SER A 545 -1.23 -16.87 4.08
N LEU A 546 -0.15 -16.70 4.85
CA LEU A 546 1.22 -16.64 4.33
C LEU A 546 1.71 -17.98 3.73
N SER A 547 1.15 -19.11 4.17
CA SER A 547 1.53 -20.47 3.72
C SER A 547 0.55 -21.06 2.72
N ASP A 548 -0.76 -20.81 2.87
CA ASP A 548 -1.81 -21.24 1.95
C ASP A 548 -2.60 -20.03 1.40
N PRO A 549 -2.34 -19.60 0.16
CA PRO A 549 -3.03 -18.45 -0.43
C PRO A 549 -4.53 -18.70 -0.70
N THR A 550 -5.01 -19.94 -0.67
CA THR A 550 -6.45 -20.24 -0.87
C THR A 550 -7.30 -19.86 0.35
N ILE A 551 -6.69 -19.85 1.54
CA ILE A 551 -7.28 -19.27 2.75
C ILE A 551 -7.35 -17.75 2.60
N GLU A 552 -6.30 -17.13 2.04
CA GLU A 552 -6.36 -15.70 1.71
C GLU A 552 -7.43 -15.41 0.67
N ASP A 553 -7.63 -16.22 -0.37
CA ASP A 553 -8.69 -16.01 -1.37
C ASP A 553 -10.10 -16.01 -0.74
N THR A 554 -10.30 -16.81 0.32
CA THR A 554 -11.53 -16.81 1.11
C THR A 554 -11.70 -15.49 1.89
N MET A 555 -10.62 -14.92 2.44
CA MET A 555 -10.64 -13.60 3.08
C MET A 555 -10.57 -12.43 2.07
N LYS A 556 -10.09 -12.64 0.85
CA LYS A 556 -10.18 -11.69 -0.27
C LYS A 556 -11.63 -11.55 -0.74
N MET A 557 -12.49 -12.57 -0.57
CA MET A 557 -13.95 -12.36 -0.69
C MET A 557 -14.45 -11.36 0.36
N TYR A 558 -13.98 -11.43 1.62
CA TYR A 558 -14.31 -10.48 2.69
C TYR A 558 -13.74 -9.06 2.41
N GLY A 559 -12.48 -8.94 1.99
CA GLY A 559 -11.90 -7.68 1.50
C GLY A 559 -12.62 -7.14 0.25
N SER A 560 -13.16 -8.01 -0.61
CA SER A 560 -13.99 -7.61 -1.76
C SER A 560 -15.37 -7.05 -1.38
N MET A 561 -15.81 -7.23 -0.13
CA MET A 561 -16.96 -6.50 0.41
C MET A 561 -16.61 -5.02 0.59
N ILE A 562 -15.38 -4.72 1.02
CA ILE A 562 -14.87 -3.35 1.22
C ILE A 562 -14.51 -2.70 -0.13
N LYS A 563 -13.96 -3.46 -1.09
CA LYS A 563 -13.77 -2.98 -2.47
C LYS A 563 -15.13 -2.77 -3.16
N GLN A 564 -15.36 -1.59 -3.74
CA GLN A 564 -16.54 -1.38 -4.58
C GLN A 564 -16.39 -2.10 -5.93
N SER A 565 -16.97 -3.30 -6.09
CA SER A 565 -17.07 -3.96 -7.40
C SER A 565 -18.04 -3.23 -8.33
N ARG A 566 -18.06 -3.54 -9.63
CA ARG A 566 -18.99 -2.92 -10.61
C ARG A 566 -20.46 -3.06 -10.18
N GLY A 567 -20.85 -4.23 -9.65
CA GLY A 567 -22.18 -4.46 -9.08
C GLY A 567 -22.42 -3.72 -7.76
N ALA A 568 -21.38 -3.47 -6.96
CA ALA A 568 -21.48 -2.64 -5.76
C ALA A 568 -21.81 -1.18 -6.12
N LYS A 569 -21.06 -0.60 -7.06
CA LYS A 569 -21.30 0.76 -7.56
C LYS A 569 -22.66 0.90 -8.22
N LEU A 570 -23.11 -0.11 -8.98
CA LEU A 570 -24.45 -0.14 -9.53
C LEU A 570 -25.50 -0.16 -8.42
N LEU A 571 -25.34 -1.00 -7.40
CA LEU A 571 -26.26 -1.05 -6.26
C LEU A 571 -26.29 0.26 -5.46
N THR A 572 -25.13 0.88 -5.19
CA THR A 572 -25.05 2.18 -4.49
C THR A 572 -25.66 3.30 -5.34
N ALA A 573 -25.43 3.32 -6.65
CA ALA A 573 -26.09 4.25 -7.56
C ALA A 573 -27.61 4.02 -7.64
N MET A 574 -28.07 2.76 -7.54
CA MET A 574 -29.49 2.45 -7.39
C MET A 574 -30.03 2.87 -6.02
N GLN A 575 -29.28 2.74 -4.94
CA GLN A 575 -29.67 3.20 -3.59
C GLN A 575 -29.70 4.74 -3.45
N LEU A 576 -29.08 5.46 -4.37
CA LEU A 576 -29.20 6.92 -4.52
C LEU A 576 -30.47 7.35 -5.28
N ILE A 577 -31.21 6.42 -5.90
CA ILE A 577 -32.37 6.68 -6.76
C ILE A 577 -33.63 5.95 -6.29
N PHE A 578 -33.49 4.75 -5.72
CA PHE A 578 -34.55 3.86 -5.29
C PHE A 578 -34.45 3.59 -3.77
N PRO A 579 -35.58 3.55 -3.04
CA PRO A 579 -35.61 3.19 -1.63
C PRO A 579 -34.87 1.88 -1.33
N ALA A 580 -34.13 1.87 -0.22
CA ALA A 580 -33.23 0.77 0.16
C ALA A 580 -33.91 -0.61 0.11
N PHE A 581 -35.17 -0.72 0.56
CA PHE A 581 -35.90 -1.99 0.55
C PHE A 581 -36.03 -2.59 -0.85
N ILE A 582 -36.30 -1.79 -1.89
CA ILE A 582 -36.39 -2.27 -3.28
C ILE A 582 -35.04 -2.84 -3.71
N THR A 583 -33.94 -2.15 -3.37
CA THR A 583 -32.58 -2.55 -3.75
C THR A 583 -32.05 -3.75 -2.95
N ASP A 584 -32.48 -3.93 -1.70
CA ASP A 584 -32.10 -5.05 -0.84
C ASP A 584 -32.83 -6.35 -1.26
N TYR A 585 -34.05 -6.26 -1.82
CA TYR A 585 -34.78 -7.41 -2.38
C TYR A 585 -34.29 -7.85 -3.77
N LEU A 586 -33.46 -7.06 -4.46
CA LEU A 586 -32.91 -7.46 -5.77
C LEU A 586 -31.82 -8.53 -5.61
N PRO A 587 -31.92 -9.70 -6.28
CA PRO A 587 -31.01 -10.84 -6.09
C PRO A 587 -29.67 -10.66 -6.81
N PHE A 588 -28.98 -9.54 -6.58
CA PHE A 588 -27.64 -9.32 -7.08
C PHE A 588 -26.66 -10.31 -6.43
N GLN A 589 -25.90 -11.01 -7.27
CA GLN A 589 -24.93 -12.04 -6.86
C GLN A 589 -23.94 -11.57 -5.78
N ARG A 590 -23.62 -10.28 -5.72
CA ARG A 590 -22.81 -9.66 -4.65
C ARG A 590 -23.50 -9.71 -3.29
N ASN A 591 -24.80 -9.40 -3.18
CA ASN A 591 -25.48 -9.31 -1.88
C ASN A 591 -25.46 -10.68 -1.18
N MET A 592 -25.74 -11.75 -1.92
CA MET A 592 -25.65 -13.12 -1.41
C MET A 592 -24.23 -13.50 -1.00
N GLY A 593 -23.19 -13.14 -1.77
CA GLY A 593 -21.79 -13.41 -1.41
C GLY A 593 -21.32 -12.65 -0.16
N VAL A 594 -21.68 -11.37 -0.05
CA VAL A 594 -21.39 -10.51 1.12
C VAL A 594 -22.05 -11.08 2.37
N LEU A 595 -23.34 -11.44 2.30
CA LEU A 595 -24.07 -12.04 3.42
C LEU A 595 -23.53 -13.42 3.80
N ALA A 596 -23.19 -14.27 2.82
CA ALA A 596 -22.66 -15.60 3.06
C ALA A 596 -21.30 -15.58 3.79
N ALA A 597 -20.36 -14.77 3.32
CA ALA A 597 -19.03 -14.71 3.94
C ALA A 597 -19.01 -13.88 5.24
N SER A 598 -19.88 -12.86 5.42
CA SER A 598 -20.08 -12.25 6.75
C SER A 598 -20.66 -13.27 7.74
N LYS A 599 -21.67 -14.07 7.34
CA LYS A 599 -22.21 -15.16 8.16
C LYS A 599 -21.13 -16.21 8.52
N ALA A 600 -20.23 -16.54 7.60
CA ALA A 600 -19.11 -17.46 7.86
C ALA A 600 -18.09 -16.88 8.86
N ALA A 601 -17.71 -15.61 8.70
CA ALA A 601 -16.78 -14.94 9.62
C ALA A 601 -17.38 -14.76 11.04
N ARG A 602 -18.68 -14.43 11.15
CA ARG A 602 -19.40 -14.41 12.44
C ARG A 602 -19.46 -15.80 13.08
N ALA A 603 -19.75 -16.85 12.31
CA ALA A 603 -19.78 -18.23 12.82
C ALA A 603 -18.40 -18.72 13.29
N THR A 604 -17.32 -18.29 12.64
CA THR A 604 -15.94 -18.56 13.09
C THR A 604 -15.61 -17.78 14.35
N SER A 605 -15.98 -16.49 14.41
CA SER A 605 -15.82 -15.65 15.61
C SER A 605 -16.52 -16.24 16.83
N ARG A 606 -17.77 -16.70 16.67
CA ARG A 606 -18.54 -17.42 17.69
C ARG A 606 -17.77 -18.63 18.23
N LYS A 607 -17.35 -19.54 17.34
CA LYS A 607 -16.55 -20.73 17.71
C LYS A 607 -15.26 -20.39 18.47
N LEU A 608 -14.56 -19.32 18.10
CA LEU A 608 -13.32 -18.89 18.77
C LEU A 608 -13.60 -18.35 20.19
N ILE A 609 -14.68 -17.60 20.39
CA ILE A 609 -15.12 -17.15 21.71
C ILE A 609 -15.53 -18.35 22.58
N ASP A 610 -16.30 -19.28 22.02
CA ASP A 610 -16.79 -20.45 22.73
C ASP A 610 -15.62 -21.38 23.15
N ALA A 611 -14.62 -21.55 22.28
CA ALA A 611 -13.38 -22.26 22.59
C ALA A 611 -12.58 -21.58 23.71
N LYS A 612 -12.34 -20.26 23.63
CA LYS A 612 -11.65 -19.51 24.69
C LYS A 612 -12.38 -19.58 26.04
N ARG A 613 -13.72 -19.56 26.04
CA ARG A 613 -14.55 -19.78 27.24
C ARG A 613 -14.36 -21.20 27.81
N ALA A 614 -14.26 -22.23 26.97
CA ALA A 614 -13.98 -23.59 27.42
C ALA A 614 -12.58 -23.73 28.05
N GLN A 615 -11.57 -23.08 27.49
CA GLN A 615 -10.22 -23.01 28.05
C GLN A 615 -10.16 -22.26 29.38
N MET A 616 -10.86 -21.12 29.48
CA MET A 616 -11.05 -20.39 30.74
C MET A 616 -11.70 -21.24 31.83
N ALA A 617 -12.68 -22.08 31.48
CA ALA A 617 -13.34 -22.98 32.42
C ALA A 617 -12.47 -24.18 32.87
N GLN A 618 -11.28 -24.35 32.30
CA GLN A 618 -10.32 -25.42 32.59
C GLN A 618 -9.01 -24.89 33.21
N ASP A 619 -8.95 -23.60 33.58
CA ASP A 619 -7.74 -22.89 34.04
C ASP A 619 -6.54 -23.01 33.06
N GLU A 620 -6.81 -23.22 31.76
CA GLU A 620 -5.75 -23.26 30.75
C GLU A 620 -5.12 -21.87 30.53
N LYS A 621 -3.80 -21.84 30.30
CA LYS A 621 -3.09 -20.60 30.00
C LYS A 621 -3.41 -20.10 28.58
N LEU A 622 -4.37 -19.18 28.50
CA LEU A 622 -4.80 -18.52 27.27
C LEU A 622 -3.67 -17.76 26.55
N SER A 623 -3.85 -17.56 25.25
CA SER A 623 -3.03 -16.69 24.42
C SER A 623 -3.16 -15.20 24.84
N PRO A 624 -2.07 -14.41 24.77
CA PRO A 624 -2.09 -13.00 25.17
C PRO A 624 -2.64 -12.10 24.05
N ASP A 625 -3.79 -12.46 23.46
CA ASP A 625 -4.41 -11.71 22.38
C ASP A 625 -5.45 -10.70 22.87
N VAL A 626 -5.81 -9.76 21.97
CA VAL A 626 -6.75 -8.67 22.25
C VAL A 626 -8.13 -9.20 22.66
N ILE A 627 -8.62 -10.26 22.01
CA ILE A 627 -9.95 -10.84 22.31
C ILE A 627 -9.97 -11.65 23.60
N THR A 628 -8.90 -12.38 23.93
CA THR A 628 -8.73 -12.97 25.27
C THR A 628 -8.82 -11.89 26.36
N THR A 629 -8.09 -10.80 26.19
CA THR A 629 -8.06 -9.68 27.16
C THR A 629 -9.44 -9.00 27.26
N ALA A 630 -10.16 -8.85 26.15
CA ALA A 630 -11.54 -8.33 26.13
C ALA A 630 -12.54 -9.27 26.82
N LEU A 631 -12.44 -10.59 26.59
CA LEU A 631 -13.26 -11.61 27.22
C LEU A 631 -13.04 -11.67 28.75
N GLN A 632 -11.78 -11.61 29.19
CA GLN A 632 -11.41 -11.55 30.61
C GLN A 632 -11.94 -10.31 31.34
N SER A 633 -12.31 -9.23 30.64
CA SER A 633 -12.94 -8.06 31.28
C SER A 633 -14.35 -8.33 31.81
N GLY A 634 -15.03 -9.38 31.32
CA GLY A 634 -16.42 -9.69 31.68
C GLY A 634 -17.47 -8.64 31.25
N HIS A 635 -17.07 -7.59 30.52
CA HIS A 635 -17.92 -6.43 30.20
C HIS A 635 -18.52 -6.43 28.78
N PHE A 636 -18.51 -7.57 28.08
CA PHE A 636 -19.08 -7.71 26.74
C PHE A 636 -20.14 -8.82 26.69
N THR A 637 -21.21 -8.56 25.93
CA THR A 637 -22.15 -9.60 25.52
C THR A 637 -21.56 -10.47 24.41
N ASP A 638 -22.10 -11.66 24.21
CA ASP A 638 -21.56 -12.61 23.22
C ASP A 638 -21.60 -12.10 21.78
N GLU A 639 -22.65 -11.39 21.36
CA GLU A 639 -22.67 -10.73 20.04
C GLU A 639 -21.84 -9.44 20.05
N GLY A 640 -21.69 -8.75 21.18
CA GLY A 640 -20.78 -7.61 21.32
C GLY A 640 -19.30 -8.00 21.13
N LEU A 641 -18.90 -9.20 21.56
CA LEU A 641 -17.59 -9.78 21.24
C LEU A 641 -17.47 -10.12 19.76
N VAL A 642 -18.48 -10.74 19.13
CA VAL A 642 -18.43 -11.04 17.68
C VAL A 642 -18.34 -9.77 16.84
N ASP A 643 -19.14 -8.75 17.12
CA ASP A 643 -19.08 -7.44 16.45
C ASP A 643 -17.71 -6.75 16.65
N THR A 644 -17.08 -6.98 17.80
CA THR A 644 -15.72 -6.50 18.10
C THR A 644 -14.65 -7.28 17.33
N MET A 645 -14.76 -8.61 17.22
CA MET A 645 -13.89 -9.45 16.38
C MET A 645 -13.99 -9.04 14.90
N MET A 646 -15.21 -8.89 14.39
CA MET A 646 -15.47 -8.43 13.02
C MET A 646 -14.91 -7.02 12.79
N THR A 647 -15.00 -6.13 13.79
CA THR A 647 -14.38 -4.81 13.75
C THR A 647 -12.86 -4.89 13.65
N PHE A 648 -12.20 -5.71 14.47
CA PHE A 648 -10.74 -5.85 14.46
C PHE A 648 -10.22 -6.51 13.18
N LEU A 649 -10.90 -7.54 12.66
CA LEU A 649 -10.53 -8.18 11.38
C LEU A 649 -10.48 -7.14 10.26
N ALA A 650 -11.55 -6.36 10.07
CA ALA A 650 -11.60 -5.34 9.02
C ALA A 650 -10.66 -4.15 9.26
N ALA A 651 -10.50 -3.70 10.51
CA ALA A 651 -9.70 -2.52 10.82
C ALA A 651 -8.19 -2.80 10.82
N GLY A 652 -7.75 -3.97 11.34
CA GLY A 652 -6.34 -4.34 11.45
C GLY A 652 -5.75 -4.84 10.13
N HIS A 653 -6.46 -5.72 9.41
CA HIS A 653 -5.96 -6.36 8.19
C HIS A 653 -5.65 -5.35 7.07
N GLU A 654 -6.68 -4.70 6.53
CA GLU A 654 -6.54 -3.90 5.31
C GLU A 654 -5.77 -2.59 5.53
N THR A 655 -5.80 -1.99 6.73
CA THR A 655 -5.09 -0.73 6.99
C THR A 655 -3.58 -0.92 7.20
N SER A 656 -3.15 -1.94 7.96
CA SER A 656 -1.74 -2.29 8.10
C SER A 656 -1.16 -2.79 6.77
N ALA A 657 -1.91 -3.56 5.99
CA ALA A 657 -1.50 -4.00 4.66
C ALA A 657 -1.24 -2.82 3.72
N ALA A 658 -2.13 -1.81 3.70
CA ALA A 658 -1.92 -0.59 2.94
C ALA A 658 -0.74 0.24 3.45
N ALA A 659 -0.57 0.39 4.77
CA ALA A 659 0.56 1.11 5.36
C ALA A 659 1.92 0.48 4.96
N LEU A 660 2.04 -0.85 5.02
CA LEU A 660 3.25 -1.55 4.58
C LEU A 660 3.46 -1.41 3.06
N THR A 661 2.39 -1.53 2.27
CA THR A 661 2.43 -1.33 0.81
C THR A 661 3.03 0.05 0.47
N TRP A 662 2.52 1.12 1.08
CA TRP A 662 3.03 2.48 0.84
C TRP A 662 4.43 2.73 1.43
N THR A 663 4.80 2.06 2.52
CA THR A 663 6.16 2.13 3.09
C THR A 663 7.19 1.52 2.13
N ILE A 664 6.92 0.32 1.59
CA ILE A 664 7.81 -0.32 0.61
C ILE A 664 7.85 0.46 -0.71
N TYR A 665 6.72 1.04 -1.14
CA TYR A 665 6.65 1.96 -2.27
C TYR A 665 7.58 3.18 -2.10
N LEU A 666 7.50 3.88 -0.96
CA LEU A 666 8.33 5.05 -0.66
C LEU A 666 9.82 4.68 -0.60
N LEU A 667 10.14 3.55 0.01
CA LEU A 667 11.51 3.01 0.05
C LEU A 667 12.02 2.57 -1.33
N ALA A 668 11.16 2.06 -2.22
CA ALA A 668 11.53 1.65 -3.58
C ALA A 668 11.77 2.83 -4.54
N GLN A 669 11.26 4.02 -4.21
CA GLN A 669 11.68 5.28 -4.83
C GLN A 669 12.99 5.81 -4.21
N ASN A 670 13.10 5.75 -2.89
CA ASN A 670 14.17 6.40 -2.12
C ASN A 670 15.23 5.39 -1.66
N ILE A 671 16.01 4.86 -2.61
CA ILE A 671 17.03 3.83 -2.36
C ILE A 671 18.07 4.27 -1.31
N SER A 672 18.45 5.54 -1.26
CA SER A 672 19.36 6.08 -0.24
C SER A 672 18.80 5.97 1.20
N VAL A 673 17.49 6.22 1.38
CA VAL A 673 16.78 6.01 2.65
C VAL A 673 16.73 4.52 2.98
N GLN A 674 16.46 3.68 1.98
CA GLN A 674 16.41 2.23 2.12
C GLN A 674 17.77 1.63 2.54
N ASP A 675 18.87 2.12 1.98
CA ASP A 675 20.23 1.70 2.30
C ASP A 675 20.66 2.16 3.70
N ARG A 676 20.35 3.41 4.07
CA ARG A 676 20.58 3.94 5.43
C ARG A 676 19.80 3.14 6.47
N LEU A 677 18.52 2.84 6.21
CA LEU A 677 17.68 2.01 7.07
C LEU A 677 18.25 0.59 7.20
N ARG A 678 18.67 -0.03 6.10
CA ARG A 678 19.31 -1.35 6.10
C ARG A 678 20.60 -1.37 6.91
N ALA A 679 21.40 -0.30 6.88
CA ALA A 679 22.60 -0.17 7.69
C ALA A 679 22.28 -0.10 9.20
N GLU A 680 21.29 0.68 9.61
CA GLU A 680 20.86 0.75 11.02
C GLU A 680 20.28 -0.59 11.52
N ILE A 681 19.44 -1.25 10.71
CA ILE A 681 18.90 -2.58 11.00
C ILE A 681 20.04 -3.60 11.18
N ARG A 682 20.99 -3.65 10.25
CA ARG A 682 22.14 -4.59 10.31
C ARG A 682 23.11 -4.30 11.45
N HIS A 683 23.15 -3.07 11.96
CA HIS A 683 23.91 -2.72 13.17
C HIS A 683 23.25 -3.29 14.44
N HIS A 684 21.93 -3.13 14.58
CA HIS A 684 21.18 -3.58 15.75
C HIS A 684 20.82 -5.08 15.72
N VAL A 685 20.78 -5.69 14.52
CA VAL A 685 20.46 -7.11 14.30
C VAL A 685 21.63 -7.82 13.57
N PRO A 686 22.77 -8.04 14.26
CA PRO A 686 23.99 -8.58 13.63
C PRO A 686 23.98 -10.11 13.50
N ALA A 687 23.17 -10.82 14.28
CA ALA A 687 22.85 -12.22 14.04
C ALA A 687 21.85 -12.32 12.87
N GLY A 688 21.80 -13.46 12.17
CA GLY A 688 20.97 -13.61 10.98
C GLY A 688 19.51 -13.25 11.27
N LEU A 689 18.96 -12.26 10.54
CA LEU A 689 17.59 -11.74 10.73
C LEU A 689 16.51 -12.84 10.81
N VAL A 690 16.75 -13.97 10.14
CA VAL A 690 15.80 -15.08 10.01
C VAL A 690 15.79 -16.00 11.24
N ASP A 691 16.90 -16.09 11.99
CA ASP A 691 17.06 -17.01 13.14
C ASP A 691 17.08 -16.27 14.50
N THR A 692 17.02 -14.94 14.50
CA THR A 692 17.17 -14.10 15.70
C THR A 692 15.81 -13.83 16.34
N ALA A 693 15.63 -14.20 17.60
CA ALA A 693 14.45 -13.84 18.38
C ALA A 693 14.46 -12.34 18.70
N MET A 694 13.43 -11.62 18.27
CA MET A 694 13.30 -10.17 18.46
C MET A 694 12.41 -9.84 19.66
N ASP A 695 12.80 -8.83 20.44
CA ASP A 695 12.00 -8.27 21.51
C ASP A 695 11.65 -6.79 21.27
N ALA A 696 10.70 -6.28 22.03
CA ALA A 696 10.28 -4.88 21.96
C ALA A 696 11.32 -3.89 22.52
N LYS A 697 12.45 -4.36 23.08
CA LYS A 697 13.57 -3.49 23.45
C LYS A 697 14.48 -3.28 22.24
N THR A 698 14.67 -4.31 21.42
CA THR A 698 15.55 -4.27 20.25
C THR A 698 14.91 -3.47 19.12
N LEU A 699 13.64 -3.72 18.78
CA LEU A 699 12.92 -2.99 17.73
C LEU A 699 12.73 -1.49 18.05
N ASP A 700 12.36 -1.13 19.28
CA ASP A 700 12.15 0.26 19.70
C ASP A 700 13.43 1.12 19.64
N ASN A 701 14.62 0.51 19.67
CA ASN A 701 15.89 1.23 19.60
C ASN A 701 16.31 1.59 18.17
N ILE A 702 15.66 1.04 17.14
CA ILE A 702 15.99 1.29 15.73
C ILE A 702 15.32 2.60 15.31
N GLN A 703 15.99 3.73 15.57
CA GLN A 703 15.38 5.06 15.52
C GLN A 703 14.99 5.50 14.10
N TYR A 704 15.82 5.21 13.10
CA TYR A 704 15.51 5.53 11.71
C TYR A 704 14.42 4.63 11.13
N LEU A 705 14.27 3.39 11.62
CA LEU A 705 13.10 2.54 11.32
C LEU A 705 11.80 3.20 11.81
N HIS A 706 11.75 3.65 13.07
CA HIS A 706 10.58 4.37 13.59
C HIS A 706 10.29 5.63 12.76
N ALA A 707 11.33 6.41 12.44
CA ALA A 707 11.23 7.61 11.61
C ALA A 707 10.67 7.33 10.20
N VAL A 708 11.13 6.27 9.53
CA VAL A 708 10.63 5.81 8.22
C VAL A 708 9.17 5.39 8.31
N CYS A 709 8.77 4.66 9.36
CA CYS A 709 7.38 4.25 9.55
C CYS A 709 6.46 5.46 9.80
N GLN A 710 6.87 6.42 10.63
CA GLN A 710 6.07 7.64 10.89
C GLN A 710 5.93 8.52 9.64
N GLU A 711 7.01 8.72 8.87
CA GLU A 711 6.96 9.51 7.64
C GLU A 711 6.14 8.82 6.54
N SER A 712 6.20 7.49 6.45
CA SER A 712 5.36 6.72 5.52
C SER A 712 3.89 6.80 5.89
N LEU A 713 3.57 6.71 7.18
CA LEU A 713 2.21 6.87 7.70
C LEU A 713 1.70 8.32 7.56
N ARG A 714 2.57 9.33 7.57
CA ARG A 714 2.22 10.71 7.20
C ARG A 714 1.85 10.78 5.71
N MET A 715 2.78 10.43 4.83
CA MET A 715 2.61 10.61 3.38
C MET A 715 1.52 9.72 2.76
N TYR A 716 1.23 8.55 3.32
CA TYR A 716 0.13 7.71 2.86
C TYR A 716 -0.66 7.13 4.04
N ALA A 717 -1.49 7.99 4.64
CA ALA A 717 -2.52 7.53 5.56
C ALA A 717 -3.42 6.49 4.88
N PRO A 718 -3.61 5.27 5.44
CA PRO A 718 -4.45 4.25 4.80
C PRO A 718 -5.91 4.67 4.55
N ILE A 719 -6.41 5.63 5.33
CA ILE A 719 -7.74 6.24 5.18
C ILE A 719 -7.56 7.69 4.68
N PRO A 720 -7.88 8.01 3.41
CA PRO A 720 -7.58 9.32 2.83
C PRO A 720 -8.49 10.44 3.36
N PHE A 721 -9.75 10.12 3.66
CA PHE A 721 -10.73 11.01 4.27
C PHE A 721 -11.73 10.23 5.15
N THR A 722 -12.39 10.92 6.07
CA THR A 722 -13.49 10.38 6.87
C THR A 722 -14.56 11.47 7.07
N VAL A 723 -15.80 11.04 7.33
CA VAL A 723 -16.96 11.94 7.41
C VAL A 723 -17.71 11.79 8.72
N ARG A 724 -18.31 12.89 9.18
CA ARG A 724 -19.23 12.97 10.31
C ARG A 724 -20.49 13.74 9.91
N ASP A 725 -21.52 13.63 10.71
CA ASP A 725 -22.73 14.43 10.69
C ASP A 725 -22.82 15.18 12.03
N ALA A 726 -23.20 16.46 12.03
CA ALA A 726 -23.58 17.16 13.25
C ALA A 726 -24.88 16.54 13.80
N ASP A 727 -24.85 15.99 15.01
CA ASP A 727 -26.00 15.31 15.64
C ASP A 727 -26.95 16.30 16.34
N LYS A 728 -26.51 17.54 16.52
CA LYS A 728 -27.25 18.68 17.08
C LYS A 728 -26.69 19.97 16.46
N ASP A 729 -27.40 21.08 16.65
CA ASP A 729 -26.88 22.41 16.34
C ASP A 729 -25.66 22.72 17.22
N THR A 730 -24.59 23.22 16.60
CA THR A 730 -23.28 23.38 17.25
C THR A 730 -22.48 24.51 16.59
N THR A 731 -21.21 24.66 16.94
CA THR A 731 -20.28 25.58 16.25
C THR A 731 -18.96 24.89 15.89
N ILE A 732 -18.27 25.44 14.88
CA ILE A 732 -16.86 25.16 14.56
C ILE A 732 -16.19 26.53 14.29
N LEU A 733 -15.10 26.86 14.96
CA LEU A 733 -14.43 28.16 14.93
C LEU A 733 -15.37 29.34 15.23
N GLY A 734 -16.37 29.12 16.09
CA GLY A 734 -17.43 30.09 16.39
C GLY A 734 -18.50 30.24 15.29
N GLN A 735 -18.31 29.65 14.10
CA GLN A 735 -19.31 29.63 13.04
C GLN A 735 -20.40 28.61 13.37
N PHE A 736 -21.67 28.97 13.15
CA PHE A 736 -22.81 28.08 13.40
C PHE A 736 -22.83 26.89 12.43
N VAL A 737 -23.16 25.71 12.95
CA VAL A 737 -23.25 24.45 12.19
C VAL A 737 -24.58 23.78 12.53
N PRO A 738 -25.55 23.77 11.60
CA PRO A 738 -26.85 23.12 11.79
C PRO A 738 -26.75 21.61 12.04
N LYS A 739 -27.71 21.07 12.79
CA LYS A 739 -27.94 19.63 12.89
C LYS A 739 -28.12 19.04 11.49
N GLY A 740 -27.41 17.95 11.23
CA GLY A 740 -27.44 17.25 9.95
C GLY A 740 -26.41 17.72 8.93
N THR A 741 -25.65 18.79 9.17
CA THR A 741 -24.55 19.22 8.29
C THR A 741 -23.40 18.19 8.30
N MET A 742 -22.85 17.88 7.13
CA MET A 742 -21.78 16.88 6.98
C MET A 742 -20.41 17.54 7.19
N VAL A 743 -19.62 17.00 8.12
CA VAL A 743 -18.26 17.46 8.41
C VAL A 743 -17.25 16.47 7.80
N ILE A 744 -16.39 16.96 6.92
CA ILE A 744 -15.38 16.18 6.19
C ILE A 744 -14.00 16.46 6.80
N LEU A 745 -13.29 15.38 7.15
CA LEU A 745 -11.94 15.39 7.68
C LEU A 745 -11.03 14.65 6.70
N CYS A 746 -9.97 15.27 6.20
CA CYS A 746 -9.16 14.73 5.11
C CYS A 746 -7.69 14.54 5.52
N PRO A 747 -7.31 13.40 6.14
CA PRO A 747 -5.91 13.13 6.49
C PRO A 747 -4.92 13.34 5.35
N TRP A 748 -5.27 13.05 4.09
CA TRP A 748 -4.37 13.32 2.96
C TRP A 748 -4.15 14.82 2.70
N ALA A 749 -5.13 15.69 2.94
CA ALA A 749 -4.89 17.13 2.85
C ALA A 749 -4.02 17.62 4.02
N ILE A 750 -4.35 17.21 5.25
CA ILE A 750 -3.70 17.74 6.47
C ILE A 750 -2.27 17.22 6.67
N ASN A 751 -2.01 15.96 6.29
CA ASN A 751 -0.67 15.38 6.40
C ASN A 751 0.35 15.95 5.38
N TYR A 752 -0.14 16.61 4.33
CA TYR A 752 0.67 17.32 3.32
C TYR A 752 0.60 18.84 3.47
N ASP A 753 -0.15 19.36 4.46
CA ASP A 753 -0.37 20.80 4.59
C ASP A 753 0.96 21.56 4.79
N HIS A 754 1.26 22.45 3.84
CA HIS A 754 2.52 23.19 3.81
C HIS A 754 2.66 24.15 5.00
N GLU A 755 1.55 24.70 5.53
CA GLU A 755 1.64 25.54 6.72
C GLU A 755 1.96 24.71 7.96
N LEU A 756 1.36 23.54 8.12
CA LEU A 756 1.54 22.68 9.29
C LEU A 756 2.88 21.92 9.29
N TRP A 757 3.40 21.54 8.11
CA TRP A 757 4.59 20.68 7.94
C TRP A 757 5.88 21.39 7.51
N GLY A 758 5.88 22.72 7.44
CA GLY A 758 7.12 23.53 7.33
C GLY A 758 7.49 23.98 5.91
N GLY A 759 6.50 24.22 5.05
CA GLY A 759 6.68 24.76 3.70
C GLY A 759 7.12 23.70 2.70
N GLU A 760 8.09 24.05 1.85
CA GLU A 760 8.55 23.30 0.67
C GLU A 760 9.02 21.85 0.94
N HIS A 761 9.12 21.43 2.21
CA HIS A 761 9.49 20.08 2.62
C HIS A 761 8.29 19.22 3.04
N ALA A 762 7.04 19.69 2.91
CA ALA A 762 5.84 18.92 3.23
C ALA A 762 5.63 17.74 2.25
N ASP A 763 5.85 17.96 0.96
CA ASP A 763 5.68 16.94 -0.09
C ASP A 763 6.85 15.93 -0.16
N VAL A 764 7.92 16.14 0.62
CA VAL A 764 9.16 15.36 0.57
C VAL A 764 9.14 14.24 1.61
N PHE A 765 9.49 13.02 1.19
CA PHE A 765 9.73 11.88 2.08
C PHE A 765 11.05 12.06 2.83
N ALA A 766 10.99 12.65 4.02
CA ALA A 766 12.18 12.98 4.83
C ALA A 766 12.04 12.43 6.26
N PRO A 767 12.34 11.13 6.49
CA PRO A 767 12.32 10.51 7.81
C PRO A 767 13.13 11.29 8.87
N GLU A 768 14.20 11.97 8.47
CA GLU A 768 15.08 12.78 9.30
C GLU A 768 14.35 13.87 10.13
N ARG A 769 13.14 14.30 9.74
CA ARG A 769 12.31 15.20 10.54
C ARG A 769 11.92 14.60 11.89
N TRP A 770 11.76 13.28 11.96
CA TRP A 770 11.42 12.54 13.18
C TRP A 770 12.64 12.23 14.06
N MET A 771 13.87 12.60 13.62
CA MET A 771 15.10 12.44 14.40
C MET A 771 15.63 13.73 15.03
N GLN A 772 15.05 14.89 14.72
CA GLN A 772 15.53 16.17 15.27
C GLN A 772 15.27 16.26 16.78
N PRO A 773 16.10 17.01 17.55
CA PRO A 773 15.92 17.16 18.99
C PRO A 773 14.50 17.60 19.38
N GLY A 774 13.83 16.76 20.17
CA GLY A 774 12.44 16.99 20.61
C GLY A 774 11.34 16.63 19.59
N GLN A 775 11.66 16.33 18.33
CA GLN A 775 10.67 16.13 17.25
C GLN A 775 10.21 14.67 17.05
N ALA A 776 10.71 13.72 17.85
CA ALA A 776 10.41 12.28 17.71
C ALA A 776 8.92 11.90 17.71
N ASN A 777 8.04 12.74 18.26
CA ASN A 777 6.58 12.54 18.28
C ASN A 777 5.80 13.50 17.36
N SER A 778 6.45 14.45 16.69
CA SER A 778 5.80 15.52 15.92
C SER A 778 6.33 15.73 14.51
N GLY A 779 7.54 15.25 14.19
CA GLY A 779 8.18 15.45 12.89
C GLY A 779 8.41 16.92 12.52
N GLY A 780 8.47 17.81 13.52
CA GLY A 780 8.59 19.26 13.33
C GLY A 780 7.28 19.98 13.00
N ALA A 781 6.13 19.29 13.02
CA ALA A 781 4.84 19.91 12.72
C ALA A 781 4.43 20.98 13.75
N LYS A 782 3.79 22.05 13.28
CA LYS A 782 3.34 23.20 14.11
C LYS A 782 2.21 22.84 15.09
N SER A 783 1.52 21.72 14.91
CA SER A 783 0.41 21.29 15.76
C SER A 783 0.30 19.77 15.80
N ASN A 784 -0.13 19.22 16.94
CA ASN A 784 -0.42 17.79 17.09
C ASN A 784 -1.47 17.30 16.08
N TYR A 785 -2.40 18.17 15.66
CA TYR A 785 -3.46 17.86 14.70
C TYR A 785 -2.99 17.81 13.23
N ALA A 786 -1.69 18.03 12.96
CA ALA A 786 -1.11 17.96 11.62
C ALA A 786 -0.95 16.54 11.07
N ASN A 787 -0.85 15.52 11.93
CA ASN A 787 -0.90 14.12 11.53
C ASN A 787 -2.26 13.52 11.93
N LEU A 788 -3.12 13.30 10.94
CA LEU A 788 -4.47 12.73 11.13
C LEU A 788 -4.57 11.25 10.77
N THR A 789 -3.47 10.54 10.47
CA THR A 789 -3.51 9.13 10.03
C THR A 789 -4.21 8.20 11.01
N PHE A 790 -4.14 8.51 12.31
CA PHE A 790 -4.85 7.80 13.37
C PHE A 790 -6.00 8.61 13.99
N LEU A 791 -6.31 9.80 13.46
CA LEU A 791 -7.17 10.83 14.06
C LEU A 791 -6.73 11.21 15.50
N HIS A 792 -7.47 12.14 16.12
CA HIS A 792 -7.17 12.65 17.48
C HIS A 792 -8.36 12.50 18.43
N GLY A 793 -8.11 12.82 19.70
CA GLY A 793 -9.13 12.88 20.75
C GLY A 793 -9.79 11.53 21.10
N PRO A 794 -11.01 11.54 21.70
CA PRO A 794 -11.69 10.33 22.17
C PRO A 794 -11.98 9.26 21.10
N ARG A 795 -11.92 9.63 19.81
CA ARG A 795 -12.18 8.74 18.65
C ARG A 795 -10.93 8.44 17.81
N SER A 796 -9.74 8.79 18.30
CA SER A 796 -8.45 8.34 17.75
C SER A 796 -8.36 6.80 17.66
N CYS A 797 -7.53 6.26 16.77
CA CYS A 797 -7.36 4.83 16.59
C CYS A 797 -6.77 4.18 17.85
N ILE A 798 -7.54 3.29 18.48
CA ILE A 798 -7.08 2.53 19.66
C ILE A 798 -5.89 1.61 19.32
N GLY A 799 -5.83 1.12 18.07
CA GLY A 799 -4.77 0.26 17.55
C GLY A 799 -3.50 0.98 17.06
N GLN A 800 -3.38 2.30 17.20
CA GLN A 800 -2.22 3.07 16.68
C GLN A 800 -0.86 2.44 17.06
N LYS A 801 -0.69 2.08 18.34
CA LYS A 801 0.57 1.50 18.84
C LYS A 801 0.80 0.05 18.39
N PHE A 802 -0.28 -0.69 18.09
CA PHE A 802 -0.20 -2.02 17.50
C PHE A 802 0.28 -1.90 16.05
N ALA A 803 -0.40 -1.08 15.24
CA ALA A 803 -0.10 -0.91 13.82
C ALA A 803 1.31 -0.35 13.56
N VAL A 804 1.81 0.57 14.40
CA VAL A 804 3.19 1.06 14.30
C VAL A 804 4.22 -0.04 14.64
N ALA A 805 3.97 -0.84 15.68
CA ALA A 805 4.86 -1.95 16.06
C ALA A 805 4.89 -3.07 15.01
N GLU A 806 3.73 -3.43 14.48
CA GLU A 806 3.54 -4.34 13.35
C GLU A 806 4.29 -3.84 12.11
N LEU A 807 4.08 -2.58 11.70
CA LEU A 807 4.73 -1.98 10.55
C LEU A 807 6.27 -1.93 10.72
N MET A 808 6.76 -1.61 11.91
CA MET A 808 8.20 -1.64 12.22
C MET A 808 8.78 -3.06 12.11
N ALA A 809 8.12 -4.08 12.68
CA ALA A 809 8.58 -5.46 12.60
C ALA A 809 8.65 -5.98 11.15
N LEU A 810 7.58 -5.75 10.37
CA LEU A 810 7.49 -6.14 8.96
C LEU A 810 8.53 -5.40 8.10
N THR A 811 8.65 -4.09 8.25
CA THR A 811 9.62 -3.27 7.50
C THR A 811 11.07 -3.63 7.85
N CYS A 812 11.36 -3.91 9.13
CA CYS A 812 12.68 -4.37 9.59
C CYS A 812 13.10 -5.68 8.91
N ALA A 813 12.23 -6.68 8.92
CA ALA A 813 12.50 -7.99 8.32
C ALA A 813 12.72 -7.88 6.80
N LEU A 814 11.84 -7.15 6.11
CA LEU A 814 11.90 -6.97 4.66
C LEU A 814 13.15 -6.20 4.23
N VAL A 815 13.42 -5.01 4.79
CA VAL A 815 14.54 -4.15 4.38
C VAL A 815 15.90 -4.72 4.79
N GLY A 816 15.98 -5.45 5.91
CA GLY A 816 17.22 -6.13 6.32
C GLY A 816 17.66 -7.23 5.34
N ARG A 817 16.69 -7.91 4.71
CA ARG A 817 16.90 -9.04 3.78
C ARG A 817 16.92 -8.64 2.30
N PHE A 818 16.06 -7.72 1.90
CA PHE A 818 15.80 -7.38 0.50
C PHE A 818 16.09 -5.91 0.18
N GLU A 819 16.29 -5.67 -1.11
CA GLU A 819 16.28 -4.38 -1.76
C GLU A 819 15.08 -4.32 -2.69
N PHE A 820 14.34 -3.21 -2.64
CA PHE A 820 13.14 -2.97 -3.42
C PHE A 820 13.38 -1.82 -4.39
N SER A 821 12.95 -1.97 -5.63
CA SER A 821 13.00 -0.92 -6.65
C SER A 821 11.79 -1.01 -7.59
N LEU A 822 11.48 0.09 -8.29
CA LEU A 822 10.34 0.14 -9.21
C LEU A 822 10.73 -0.34 -10.62
N PRO A 823 9.83 -1.03 -11.36
CA PRO A 823 10.05 -1.39 -12.75
C PRO A 823 10.29 -0.15 -13.65
N LYS A 824 11.27 -0.23 -14.56
CA LYS A 824 11.59 0.84 -15.50
C LYS A 824 10.36 1.18 -16.38
N GLY A 825 9.96 2.45 -16.38
CA GLY A 825 8.86 2.95 -17.21
C GLY A 825 7.46 2.68 -16.65
N GLY A 826 7.32 2.17 -15.42
CA GLY A 826 6.04 2.15 -14.73
C GLY A 826 5.64 3.54 -14.27
N GLU A 827 4.49 4.06 -14.71
CA GLU A 827 3.84 5.20 -14.05
C GLU A 827 3.44 4.80 -12.63
N VAL A 828 3.82 5.63 -11.66
CA VAL A 828 4.02 5.14 -10.30
C VAL A 828 2.74 5.24 -9.44
N ILE A 829 1.75 6.05 -9.83
CA ILE A 829 0.37 5.98 -9.32
C ILE A 829 -0.60 6.22 -10.50
N GLY A 830 -1.05 5.14 -11.15
CA GLY A 830 -2.08 5.24 -12.21
C GLY A 830 -3.52 5.24 -11.66
N ASP A 831 -3.82 4.31 -10.75
CA ASP A 831 -5.14 4.16 -10.12
C ASP A 831 -4.99 3.81 -8.62
N ILE A 832 -5.77 4.47 -7.78
CA ILE A 832 -5.94 4.14 -6.34
C ILE A 832 -7.29 3.43 -6.18
N THR A 833 -7.40 2.50 -5.23
CA THR A 833 -8.64 1.73 -5.01
C THR A 833 -9.84 2.61 -4.65
N ASP A 834 -10.94 2.44 -5.42
CA ASP A 834 -12.30 2.92 -5.11
C ASP A 834 -12.90 2.25 -3.84
N GLY A 835 -12.24 2.36 -2.68
CA GLY A 835 -12.59 1.71 -1.41
C GLY A 835 -12.40 2.61 -0.20
N ILE A 836 -12.71 2.10 1.00
CA ILE A 836 -12.50 2.82 2.27
C ILE A 836 -11.01 3.02 2.57
N VAL A 837 -10.19 2.03 2.19
CA VAL A 837 -8.73 2.06 2.31
C VAL A 837 -8.11 2.40 0.95
N ALA A 838 -7.14 3.30 0.94
CA ALA A 838 -6.40 3.69 -0.24
C ALA A 838 -5.15 2.79 -0.42
N LYS A 839 -5.10 2.03 -1.51
CA LYS A 839 -3.93 1.29 -1.98
C LYS A 839 -3.89 1.26 -3.52
N PRO A 840 -2.76 0.91 -4.17
CA PRO A 840 -2.69 0.79 -5.63
C PRO A 840 -3.73 -0.21 -6.15
N GLN A 841 -4.51 0.19 -7.16
CA GLN A 841 -5.65 -0.63 -7.64
C GLN A 841 -5.24 -1.98 -8.21
N ASN A 842 -4.09 -2.03 -8.89
CA ASN A 842 -3.59 -3.19 -9.64
C ASN A 842 -2.45 -3.92 -8.91
N GLY A 843 -2.38 -3.76 -7.57
CA GLY A 843 -1.27 -4.24 -6.74
C GLY A 843 -0.03 -3.34 -6.79
N LEU A 844 1.00 -3.69 -6.02
CA LEU A 844 2.28 -2.98 -5.97
C LEU A 844 3.40 -3.90 -6.45
N LYS A 845 3.65 -3.88 -7.77
CA LYS A 845 4.69 -4.69 -8.40
C LYS A 845 6.05 -4.04 -8.22
N VAL A 846 6.89 -4.65 -7.39
CA VAL A 846 8.27 -4.22 -7.10
C VAL A 846 9.28 -5.23 -7.60
N LEU A 847 10.44 -4.73 -8.04
CA LEU A 847 11.62 -5.53 -8.29
C LEU A 847 12.34 -5.77 -6.95
N VAL A 848 12.42 -7.03 -6.55
CA VAL A 848 13.02 -7.50 -5.29
C VAL A 848 14.38 -8.12 -5.59
N ARG A 849 15.44 -7.58 -4.97
CA ARG A 849 16.80 -8.15 -5.00
C ARG A 849 17.19 -8.59 -3.60
N ARG A 850 17.58 -9.85 -3.42
CA ARG A 850 18.12 -10.33 -2.13
C ARG A 850 19.46 -9.66 -1.86
N CYS A 851 19.63 -9.01 -0.71
CA CYS A 851 20.84 -8.26 -0.39
C CYS A 851 21.96 -9.18 0.09
N GLU A 852 23.10 -9.16 -0.59
CA GLU A 852 24.32 -9.82 -0.10
C GLU A 852 24.82 -9.20 1.23
N GLY A 853 25.75 -9.90 1.87
CA GLY A 853 26.08 -9.74 3.30
C GLY A 853 25.21 -10.59 4.22
N CYS A 854 23.99 -10.94 3.82
CA CYS A 854 23.23 -12.02 4.45
C CYS A 854 23.80 -13.39 4.06
N TYR A 855 24.87 -13.83 4.75
CA TYR A 855 25.34 -15.21 4.69
C TYR A 855 24.31 -16.18 5.30
N ALA A 856 23.31 -16.55 4.50
CA ALA A 856 22.61 -17.81 4.72
C ALA A 856 23.65 -18.94 4.69
N ARG A 857 23.48 -19.94 5.56
CA ARG A 857 24.49 -20.99 5.78
C ARG A 857 24.84 -21.82 4.53
N GLY A 858 24.04 -21.71 3.46
CA GLY A 858 24.31 -22.27 2.12
C GLY A 858 25.30 -21.46 1.26
N ASP A 859 25.30 -20.13 1.33
CA ASP A 859 26.06 -19.26 0.41
C ASP A 859 27.57 -19.17 0.73
N LEU A 860 28.01 -19.91 1.76
CA LEU A 860 29.40 -20.17 2.11
C LEU A 860 29.90 -21.52 1.57
N LEU A 861 28.98 -22.46 1.29
CA LEU A 861 29.29 -23.82 0.84
C LEU A 861 29.64 -23.86 -0.65
N ASN A 862 29.12 -22.88 -1.41
CA ASN A 862 29.32 -22.71 -2.85
C ASN A 862 30.43 -21.67 -3.12
N GLY A 863 31.47 -22.09 -3.84
CA GLY A 863 32.60 -21.25 -4.25
C GLY A 863 33.83 -21.34 -3.33
N CYS A 864 34.70 -20.33 -3.41
CA CYS A 864 35.86 -20.17 -2.53
C CYS A 864 35.80 -18.79 -1.88
N LYS A 865 35.79 -18.75 -0.54
CA LYS A 865 35.73 -17.52 0.27
C LYS A 865 36.71 -17.69 1.44
N ALA A 866 37.43 -16.62 1.78
CA ALA A 866 38.41 -16.61 2.87
C ALA A 866 37.73 -16.79 4.25
N LEU A 867 38.53 -17.06 5.28
CA LEU A 867 38.02 -17.22 6.65
C LEU A 867 37.36 -15.91 7.14
N VAL A 868 36.11 -16.00 7.62
CA VAL A 868 35.39 -14.89 8.24
C VAL A 868 35.58 -14.98 9.77
N PRO A 869 36.14 -13.95 10.44
CA PRO A 869 36.32 -13.96 11.89
C PRO A 869 35.00 -14.25 12.64
N GLY A 870 35.07 -15.10 13.67
CA GLY A 870 33.91 -15.53 14.47
C GLY A 870 33.05 -16.64 13.85
N LEU A 871 33.14 -16.91 12.56
CA LEU A 871 32.25 -17.86 11.88
C LEU A 871 32.88 -19.25 11.69
N ARG A 872 32.43 -20.24 12.48
CA ARG A 872 32.93 -21.63 12.45
C ARG A 872 32.76 -22.26 11.06
N ASN A 873 33.84 -22.89 10.57
CA ASN A 873 33.83 -23.73 9.38
C ASN A 873 33.66 -25.22 9.75
N ALA A 874 33.63 -26.12 8.75
CA ALA A 874 33.39 -27.57 8.96
C ALA A 874 34.52 -28.32 9.71
N TYR A 875 35.71 -27.72 9.85
CA TYR A 875 36.85 -28.27 10.59
C TYR A 875 36.93 -27.72 12.02
N GLY A 876 36.39 -26.52 12.26
CA GLY A 876 36.59 -25.73 13.48
C GLY A 876 37.89 -24.90 13.51
N TYR A 877 38.80 -25.14 12.56
CA TYR A 877 40.08 -24.45 12.38
C TYR A 877 40.39 -24.27 10.87
N THR A 878 41.48 -23.58 10.52
CA THR A 878 41.96 -23.48 9.12
C THR A 878 42.97 -24.59 8.82
N PRO A 879 42.70 -25.55 7.90
CA PRO A 879 43.63 -26.63 7.61
C PRO A 879 44.99 -26.12 7.09
N SER A 880 46.09 -26.69 7.57
CA SER A 880 47.42 -26.27 7.14
C SER A 880 47.70 -26.57 5.65
N LEU A 881 47.92 -25.54 4.85
CA LEU A 881 48.32 -25.65 3.44
C LEU A 881 49.65 -26.40 3.29
N GLY A 882 50.60 -26.19 4.21
CA GLY A 882 51.89 -26.86 4.21
C GLY A 882 51.76 -28.38 4.42
N ALA A 883 50.90 -28.80 5.36
CA ALA A 883 50.59 -30.21 5.56
C ALA A 883 49.85 -30.80 4.35
N GLY A 884 48.88 -30.06 3.77
CA GLY A 884 48.18 -30.44 2.55
C GLY A 884 49.14 -30.76 1.40
N ILE A 885 50.05 -29.84 1.08
CA ILE A 885 51.06 -30.02 0.01
C ILE A 885 52.00 -31.18 0.33
N ALA A 886 52.52 -31.27 1.56
CA ALA A 886 53.50 -32.27 1.94
C ALA A 886 52.97 -33.70 1.80
N PHE A 887 51.77 -33.99 2.35
CA PHE A 887 51.17 -35.32 2.25
C PHE A 887 50.67 -35.63 0.83
N SER A 888 50.13 -34.66 0.09
CA SER A 888 49.82 -34.86 -1.34
C SER A 888 51.07 -35.23 -2.14
N THR A 889 52.19 -34.52 -1.97
CA THR A 889 53.44 -34.84 -2.66
C THR A 889 53.94 -36.24 -2.29
N LEU A 890 53.87 -36.60 -1.01
CA LEU A 890 54.32 -37.89 -0.50
C LEU A 890 53.48 -39.07 -1.03
N PHE A 891 52.14 -38.97 -1.01
CA PHE A 891 51.26 -40.00 -1.55
C PHE A 891 51.31 -40.05 -3.09
N ALA A 892 51.56 -38.94 -3.79
CA ALA A 892 51.82 -38.96 -5.23
C ALA A 892 53.11 -39.74 -5.55
N ILE A 893 54.21 -39.49 -4.84
CA ILE A 893 55.48 -40.20 -5.02
C ILE A 893 55.33 -41.69 -4.72
N LEU A 894 54.70 -42.06 -3.59
CA LEU A 894 54.43 -43.46 -3.24
C LEU A 894 53.51 -44.14 -4.26
N GLY A 895 52.46 -43.44 -4.71
CA GLY A 895 51.52 -43.94 -5.72
C GLY A 895 52.17 -44.21 -7.07
N VAL A 896 52.98 -43.28 -7.57
CA VAL A 896 53.77 -43.46 -8.81
C VAL A 896 54.79 -44.59 -8.62
N GLY A 897 55.49 -44.65 -7.49
CA GLY A 897 56.43 -45.73 -7.17
C GLY A 897 55.78 -47.11 -7.19
N HIS A 898 54.62 -47.27 -6.55
CA HIS A 898 53.86 -48.52 -6.59
C HIS A 898 53.25 -48.79 -7.97
N LEU A 899 52.80 -47.78 -8.73
CA LEU A 899 52.25 -47.95 -10.08
C LEU A 899 53.32 -48.42 -11.09
N VAL A 900 54.48 -47.76 -11.15
CA VAL A 900 55.61 -48.16 -12.00
C VAL A 900 56.04 -49.60 -11.70
N ARG A 901 56.14 -49.93 -10.40
CA ARG A 901 56.47 -51.29 -9.91
C ARG A 901 55.39 -52.32 -10.27
N SER A 902 54.11 -51.92 -10.28
CA SER A 902 52.99 -52.76 -10.69
C SER A 902 53.01 -53.09 -12.19
N VAL A 903 53.32 -52.09 -13.02
CA VAL A 903 53.45 -52.24 -14.48
C VAL A 903 54.66 -53.10 -14.84
N GLN A 904 55.82 -52.82 -14.23
CA GLN A 904 57.06 -53.58 -14.46
C GLN A 904 56.94 -55.05 -14.06
N LYS A 905 56.29 -55.35 -12.93
CA LYS A 905 56.23 -56.72 -12.37
C LYS A 905 54.92 -57.47 -12.62
N ARG A 906 53.91 -56.79 -13.20
CA ARG A 906 52.57 -57.32 -13.52
C ARG A 906 51.86 -58.04 -12.35
N ARG A 907 52.00 -57.56 -11.10
CA ARG A 907 51.40 -58.20 -9.90
C ARG A 907 50.33 -57.34 -9.20
N TRP A 908 49.19 -57.97 -8.92
CA TRP A 908 47.97 -57.33 -8.40
C TRP A 908 48.11 -56.63 -7.04
N SER A 909 48.96 -57.12 -6.14
CA SER A 909 49.11 -56.51 -4.80
C SER A 909 49.62 -55.07 -4.83
N SER A 910 50.51 -54.73 -5.77
CA SER A 910 51.04 -53.37 -5.89
C SER A 910 50.03 -52.40 -6.52
N TYR A 911 49.11 -52.88 -7.38
CA TYR A 911 48.04 -52.05 -7.92
C TYR A 911 47.07 -51.59 -6.83
N LEU A 912 46.74 -52.45 -5.86
CA LEU A 912 45.89 -52.08 -4.72
C LEU A 912 46.54 -51.01 -3.83
N LEU A 913 47.86 -51.10 -3.59
CA LEU A 913 48.60 -50.07 -2.87
C LEU A 913 48.68 -48.75 -3.65
N ALA A 914 48.86 -48.79 -4.98
CA ALA A 914 48.83 -47.61 -5.84
C ALA A 914 47.44 -46.93 -5.85
N ILE A 915 46.36 -47.72 -5.88
CA ILE A 915 44.97 -47.21 -5.74
C ILE A 915 44.77 -46.56 -4.38
N SER A 916 45.26 -47.15 -3.29
CA SER A 916 45.20 -46.53 -1.96
C SER A 916 45.92 -45.18 -1.91
N CYS A 917 47.13 -45.10 -2.48
CA CYS A 917 47.88 -43.84 -2.59
C CYS A 917 47.13 -42.77 -3.38
N LEU A 918 46.46 -43.15 -4.47
CA LEU A 918 45.66 -42.24 -5.29
C LEU A 918 44.44 -41.70 -4.53
N ILE A 919 43.79 -42.53 -3.71
CA ILE A 919 42.63 -42.13 -2.91
C ILE A 919 43.07 -41.24 -1.73
N GLU A 920 44.16 -41.56 -1.02
CA GLU A 920 44.78 -40.63 -0.05
C GLU A 920 45.14 -39.30 -0.72
N LEU A 921 45.80 -39.32 -1.88
CA LEU A 921 46.18 -38.11 -2.62
C LEU A 921 44.98 -37.18 -2.89
N VAL A 922 43.85 -37.72 -3.37
CA VAL A 922 42.62 -36.94 -3.59
C VAL A 922 42.12 -36.32 -2.28
N GLY A 923 42.20 -37.05 -1.16
CA GLY A 923 41.83 -36.54 0.16
C GLY A 923 42.70 -35.40 0.65
N TRP A 924 44.02 -35.50 0.47
CA TRP A 924 44.97 -34.44 0.83
C TRP A 924 44.91 -33.23 -0.11
N VAL A 925 44.59 -33.44 -1.40
CA VAL A 925 44.27 -32.34 -2.33
C VAL A 925 42.98 -31.62 -1.90
N GLY A 926 41.96 -32.35 -1.43
CA GLY A 926 40.76 -31.76 -0.83
C GLY A 926 41.08 -30.91 0.40
N ARG A 927 41.97 -31.39 1.28
CA ARG A 927 42.46 -30.61 2.44
C ARG A 927 43.24 -29.37 2.02
N ALA A 928 44.11 -29.48 1.02
CA ALA A 928 44.88 -28.35 0.48
C ALA A 928 43.95 -27.29 -0.14
N TRP A 929 42.89 -27.70 -0.84
CA TRP A 929 41.86 -26.79 -1.35
C TRP A 929 41.11 -26.09 -0.20
N SER A 930 40.70 -26.84 0.82
CA SER A 930 40.06 -26.30 2.04
C SER A 930 40.91 -25.31 2.82
N SER A 931 42.25 -25.36 2.73
CA SER A 931 43.12 -24.36 3.39
C SER A 931 42.89 -22.93 2.87
N LYS A 932 42.54 -22.78 1.58
CA LYS A 932 42.18 -21.50 0.95
C LYS A 932 40.68 -21.23 0.95
N CYS A 933 39.88 -22.29 0.94
CA CYS A 933 38.42 -22.24 0.80
C CYS A 933 37.70 -22.95 1.98
N PRO A 934 37.90 -22.52 3.25
CA PRO A 934 37.56 -23.31 4.45
C PRO A 934 36.09 -23.71 4.62
N TYR A 935 35.16 -23.02 3.94
CA TYR A 935 33.73 -23.31 4.00
C TYR A 935 33.24 -24.23 2.87
N ASN A 936 34.09 -24.59 1.89
CA ASN A 936 33.68 -25.36 0.72
C ASN A 936 33.32 -26.82 1.09
N LYS A 937 32.03 -27.16 0.95
CA LYS A 937 31.50 -28.46 1.35
C LYS A 937 31.99 -29.62 0.48
N ILE A 938 32.31 -29.35 -0.80
CA ILE A 938 32.80 -30.36 -1.74
C ILE A 938 34.23 -30.77 -1.35
N ALA A 939 35.11 -29.81 -1.07
CA ALA A 939 36.47 -30.07 -0.62
C ALA A 939 36.50 -30.85 0.71
N PHE A 940 35.64 -30.49 1.67
CA PHE A 940 35.46 -31.22 2.93
C PHE A 940 34.95 -32.66 2.74
N LEU A 941 33.90 -32.86 1.94
CA LEU A 941 33.36 -34.19 1.67
C LEU A 941 34.33 -35.07 0.88
N MET A 942 35.05 -34.49 -0.08
CA MET A 942 36.09 -35.17 -0.84
C MET A 942 37.21 -35.64 0.09
N GLN A 943 37.68 -34.79 1.01
CA GLN A 943 38.64 -35.17 2.03
C GLN A 943 38.12 -36.34 2.90
N ILE A 944 37.00 -36.17 3.60
CA ILE A 944 36.59 -37.15 4.61
C ILE A 944 36.19 -38.50 4.01
N THR A 945 35.54 -38.51 2.83
CA THR A 945 35.12 -39.75 2.17
C THR A 945 36.33 -40.55 1.66
N THR A 946 37.29 -39.89 1.00
CA THR A 946 38.43 -40.60 0.40
C THR A 946 39.42 -41.09 1.47
N LEU A 947 39.75 -40.28 2.48
CA LEU A 947 40.62 -40.69 3.57
C LEU A 947 40.04 -41.87 4.39
N VAL A 948 38.72 -41.96 4.52
CA VAL A 948 38.06 -43.13 5.16
C VAL A 948 38.12 -44.38 4.27
N VAL A 949 38.04 -44.23 2.94
CA VAL A 949 38.02 -45.36 1.99
C VAL A 949 39.42 -45.90 1.67
N ALA A 950 40.47 -45.08 1.63
CA ALA A 950 41.81 -45.50 1.21
C ALA A 950 42.42 -46.70 1.99
N PRO A 951 42.23 -46.85 3.33
CA PRO A 951 42.68 -48.02 4.09
C PRO A 951 42.15 -49.35 3.59
N ILE A 952 40.95 -49.38 3.02
CA ILE A 952 40.31 -50.62 2.53
C ILE A 952 41.19 -51.25 1.43
N PHE A 953 41.82 -50.43 0.60
CA PHE A 953 42.73 -50.87 -0.46
C PHE A 953 44.12 -51.27 0.07
N ILE A 954 44.60 -50.71 1.19
CA ILE A 954 45.78 -51.27 1.90
C ILE A 954 45.45 -52.64 2.47
N ALA A 955 44.33 -52.76 3.17
CA ALA A 955 43.88 -54.03 3.73
C ALA A 955 43.75 -55.08 2.61
N ALA A 956 43.12 -54.76 1.48
CA ALA A 956 43.06 -55.62 0.30
C ALA A 956 44.46 -56.00 -0.23
N GLY A 957 45.39 -55.05 -0.32
CA GLY A 957 46.79 -55.32 -0.67
C GLY A 957 47.47 -56.29 0.29
N ILE A 958 47.27 -56.12 1.60
CA ILE A 958 47.77 -57.01 2.66
C ILE A 958 47.12 -58.40 2.56
N TYR A 959 45.80 -58.50 2.35
CA TYR A 959 45.11 -59.79 2.13
C TYR A 959 45.66 -60.52 0.91
N VAL A 960 45.98 -59.82 -0.19
CA VAL A 960 46.62 -60.45 -1.38
C VAL A 960 48.04 -60.90 -1.06
N CYS A 961 48.84 -60.10 -0.35
CA CYS A 961 50.18 -60.50 0.10
C CYS A 961 50.16 -61.70 1.05
N LEU A 962 49.19 -61.75 1.98
CA LEU A 962 48.94 -62.93 2.81
C LEU A 962 48.44 -64.11 1.98
N GLY A 963 47.64 -63.88 0.93
CA GLY A 963 47.22 -64.91 -0.02
C GLY A 963 48.40 -65.58 -0.74
N TYR A 964 49.45 -64.83 -1.08
CA TYR A 964 50.70 -65.39 -1.59
C TYR A 964 51.45 -66.22 -0.52
N LEU A 965 51.61 -65.69 0.70
CA LEU A 965 52.19 -66.42 1.84
C LEU A 965 51.44 -67.74 2.13
N ILE A 966 50.09 -67.71 2.11
CA ILE A 966 49.23 -68.88 2.34
C ILE A 966 49.31 -69.85 1.16
N LYS A 967 49.50 -69.38 -0.07
CA LYS A 967 49.67 -70.25 -1.25
C LYS A 967 51.01 -70.99 -1.21
N GLU A 968 52.10 -70.32 -0.81
CA GLU A 968 53.39 -70.98 -0.55
C GLU A 968 53.31 -71.94 0.66
N ALA A 969 52.49 -71.61 1.67
CA ALA A 969 52.20 -72.47 2.81
C ALA A 969 51.05 -73.50 2.60
N GLY A 970 50.59 -73.71 1.36
CA GLY A 970 49.66 -74.80 0.99
C GLY A 970 48.17 -74.64 1.34
N GLY A 971 47.71 -73.47 1.78
CA GLY A 971 46.39 -73.29 2.42
C GLY A 971 45.15 -73.20 1.52
N ALA A 972 45.06 -73.97 0.44
CA ALA A 972 43.99 -73.82 -0.58
C ALA A 972 42.56 -74.27 -0.17
N ALA A 973 42.39 -74.93 0.98
CA ALA A 973 41.20 -75.74 1.28
C ALA A 973 40.02 -75.03 2.00
N LEU A 974 40.14 -73.75 2.37
CA LEU A 974 39.26 -73.13 3.39
C LEU A 974 38.26 -72.06 2.88
N ALA A 975 38.23 -71.72 1.59
CA ALA A 975 37.59 -70.50 1.10
C ALA A 975 36.11 -70.64 0.65
N SER A 976 35.42 -71.76 0.92
CA SER A 976 34.17 -72.13 0.23
C SER A 976 32.87 -71.92 1.03
N ALA A 977 32.81 -70.97 1.98
CA ALA A 977 31.68 -70.85 2.93
C ALA A 977 31.01 -69.46 3.02
N ALA A 978 29.80 -69.40 2.45
CA ALA A 978 28.67 -68.49 2.76
C ALA A 978 28.70 -66.99 2.38
N THR A 979 27.56 -66.52 1.85
CA THR A 979 27.19 -65.14 1.50
C THR A 979 25.68 -64.91 1.69
N ASN A 980 25.21 -63.66 1.53
CA ASN A 980 23.81 -63.14 1.62
C ASN A 980 23.35 -62.80 3.07
N SER A 981 22.64 -61.70 3.36
CA SER A 981 22.08 -60.59 2.54
C SER A 981 22.26 -59.21 3.27
N GLY A 982 21.65 -58.06 2.96
CA GLY A 982 20.52 -57.73 2.08
C GLY A 982 20.30 -56.21 1.84
N LYS A 983 19.20 -55.62 2.35
CA LYS A 983 18.73 -54.22 2.16
C LYS A 983 18.15 -53.65 3.49
N ASP A 984 17.83 -52.38 3.75
CA ASP A 984 17.78 -51.11 2.95
C ASP A 984 18.09 -49.87 3.90
N PRO A 985 17.94 -48.55 3.57
CA PRO A 985 18.96 -47.56 4.00
C PRO A 985 18.48 -46.29 4.74
N GLN A 986 19.36 -45.72 5.58
CA GLN A 986 19.40 -44.26 5.85
C GLN A 986 20.87 -43.79 5.95
N PRO A 987 21.42 -42.97 5.01
CA PRO A 987 22.70 -43.37 4.42
C PRO A 987 23.94 -42.56 4.82
N GLY A 988 23.82 -41.49 5.62
CA GLY A 988 24.94 -40.58 5.91
C GLY A 988 25.90 -41.07 7.00
N ALA A 989 25.95 -40.33 8.12
CA ALA A 989 26.89 -40.58 9.21
C ALA A 989 26.84 -42.03 9.78
N LYS A 990 25.65 -42.66 9.78
CA LYS A 990 25.49 -44.06 10.24
C LYS A 990 26.22 -45.06 9.33
N MET A 991 26.31 -44.83 8.02
CA MET A 991 27.10 -45.70 7.12
C MET A 991 28.61 -45.46 7.27
N MET A 992 29.06 -44.22 7.50
CA MET A 992 30.48 -43.95 7.78
C MET A 992 30.95 -44.67 9.07
N VAL A 993 30.20 -44.50 10.17
CA VAL A 993 30.52 -45.17 11.44
C VAL A 993 30.37 -46.70 11.32
N GLY A 994 29.32 -47.19 10.65
CA GLY A 994 29.12 -48.61 10.39
C GLY A 994 30.24 -49.25 9.56
N GLY A 995 30.72 -48.55 8.51
CA GLY A 995 31.83 -48.99 7.69
C GLY A 995 33.16 -49.07 8.45
N ILE A 996 33.43 -48.10 9.31
CA ILE A 996 34.65 -48.09 10.15
C ILE A 996 34.57 -49.16 11.26
N ILE A 997 33.40 -49.39 11.87
CA ILE A 997 33.19 -50.49 12.83
C ILE A 997 33.37 -51.85 12.12
N PHE A 998 32.79 -52.02 10.92
CA PHE A 998 32.98 -53.23 10.13
C PHE A 998 34.45 -53.45 9.75
N GLN A 999 35.15 -52.39 9.31
CA GLN A 999 36.59 -52.42 9.04
C GLN A 999 37.40 -52.78 10.29
N LEU A 1000 37.08 -52.23 11.46
CA LEU A 1000 37.74 -52.55 12.73
C LEU A 1000 37.52 -54.02 13.11
N VAL A 1001 36.31 -54.56 12.92
CA VAL A 1001 36.00 -55.99 13.11
C VAL A 1001 36.80 -56.85 12.13
N CYS A 1002 36.81 -56.52 10.83
CA CYS A 1002 37.57 -57.26 9.83
C CYS A 1002 39.08 -57.25 10.10
N VAL A 1003 39.66 -56.11 10.48
CA VAL A 1003 41.10 -56.02 10.84
C VAL A 1003 41.39 -56.73 12.16
N THR A 1004 40.47 -56.74 13.13
CA THR A 1004 40.60 -57.53 14.37
C THR A 1004 40.61 -59.03 14.06
N VAL A 1005 39.64 -59.51 13.28
CA VAL A 1005 39.54 -60.91 12.83
C VAL A 1005 40.78 -61.29 12.01
N PHE A 1006 41.23 -60.45 11.08
CA PHE A 1006 42.49 -60.65 10.35
C PHE A 1006 43.68 -60.74 11.30
N THR A 1007 43.81 -59.85 12.29
CA THR A 1007 44.96 -59.83 13.21
C THR A 1007 44.99 -61.08 14.08
N LEU A 1008 43.82 -61.58 14.52
CA LEU A 1008 43.69 -62.86 15.21
C LEU A 1008 44.05 -64.04 14.29
N LEU A 1009 43.54 -64.09 13.05
CA LEU A 1009 43.86 -65.14 12.08
C LEU A 1009 45.34 -65.13 11.66
N PHE A 1010 45.95 -63.95 11.53
CA PHE A 1010 47.38 -63.78 11.21
C PHE A 1010 48.27 -64.15 12.41
N GLY A 1011 47.85 -63.83 13.63
CA GLY A 1011 48.48 -64.34 14.86
C GLY A 1011 48.40 -65.87 14.96
N VAL A 1012 47.25 -66.47 14.62
CA VAL A 1012 47.08 -67.93 14.52
C VAL A 1012 47.92 -68.53 13.40
N PHE A 1013 48.06 -67.85 12.25
CA PHE A 1013 48.95 -68.25 11.16
C PHE A 1013 50.40 -68.30 11.64
N ILE A 1014 50.93 -67.21 12.20
CA ILE A 1014 52.29 -67.15 12.78
C ILE A 1014 52.49 -68.22 13.87
N TRP A 1015 51.49 -68.42 14.75
CA TRP A 1015 51.55 -69.44 15.80
C TRP A 1015 51.51 -70.88 15.26
N ARG A 1016 50.93 -71.12 14.08
CA ARG A 1016 50.99 -72.42 13.37
C ARG A 1016 52.29 -72.59 12.59
N THR A 1017 52.78 -71.55 11.92
CA THR A 1017 54.00 -71.61 11.08
C THR A 1017 55.30 -71.49 11.87
N ARG A 1018 55.29 -71.16 13.17
CA ARG A 1018 56.48 -71.11 14.07
C ARG A 1018 57.32 -72.40 14.19
N ARG A 1019 56.94 -73.49 13.52
CA ARG A 1019 57.68 -74.76 13.42
C ARG A 1019 58.32 -74.98 12.03
N ILE A 1020 58.21 -74.00 11.13
CA ILE A 1020 58.74 -74.03 9.77
C ILE A 1020 59.87 -72.99 9.69
N GLU A 1021 61.03 -73.36 9.17
CA GLU A 1021 62.10 -72.40 8.89
C GLU A 1021 61.71 -71.55 7.67
N LEU A 1022 61.36 -70.29 7.94
CA LEU A 1022 61.03 -69.31 6.90
C LEU A 1022 62.29 -68.63 6.38
N ALA A 1023 62.35 -68.39 5.07
CA ALA A 1023 63.46 -67.68 4.44
C ALA A 1023 63.60 -66.24 4.97
N ARG A 1024 64.80 -65.66 4.90
CA ARG A 1024 65.07 -64.29 5.37
C ARG A 1024 64.14 -63.25 4.73
N GLY A 1025 63.75 -63.45 3.46
CA GLY A 1025 62.76 -62.61 2.77
C GLY A 1025 61.34 -62.74 3.34
N GLN A 1026 60.86 -63.97 3.57
CA GLN A 1026 59.55 -64.25 4.18
C GLN A 1026 59.43 -63.62 5.58
N ASN A 1027 60.48 -63.71 6.41
CA ASN A 1027 60.51 -63.07 7.73
C ASN A 1027 60.43 -61.53 7.66
N LEU A 1028 61.11 -60.90 6.69
CA LEU A 1028 61.02 -59.45 6.46
C LEU A 1028 59.61 -59.02 6.00
N VAL A 1029 58.97 -59.81 5.12
CA VAL A 1029 57.57 -59.58 4.70
C VAL A 1029 56.59 -59.68 5.88
N ILE A 1030 56.79 -60.64 6.78
CA ILE A 1030 55.97 -60.77 8.01
C ILE A 1030 56.17 -59.53 8.90
N CYS A 1031 57.41 -59.09 9.12
CA CYS A 1031 57.68 -57.88 9.91
C CYS A 1031 57.05 -56.62 9.31
N ALA A 1032 57.18 -56.43 7.99
CA ALA A 1032 56.54 -55.32 7.26
C ALA A 1032 55.00 -55.36 7.39
N THR A 1033 54.42 -56.56 7.32
CA THR A 1033 52.99 -56.79 7.51
C THR A 1033 52.55 -56.45 8.94
N CYS A 1034 53.25 -56.92 9.97
CA CYS A 1034 52.95 -56.58 11.37
C CYS A 1034 52.94 -55.07 11.61
N ILE A 1035 53.94 -54.34 11.10
CA ILE A 1035 54.04 -52.88 11.27
C ILE A 1035 52.91 -52.16 10.52
N SER A 1036 52.64 -52.54 9.26
CA SER A 1036 51.57 -51.94 8.45
C SER A 1036 50.18 -52.16 9.07
N VAL A 1037 49.90 -53.39 9.51
CA VAL A 1037 48.64 -53.75 10.20
C VAL A 1037 48.48 -52.98 11.51
N THR A 1038 49.56 -52.86 12.30
CA THR A 1038 49.54 -52.08 13.56
C THR A 1038 49.21 -50.61 13.30
N ALA A 1039 49.82 -49.99 12.28
CA ALA A 1039 49.57 -48.60 11.92
C ALA A 1039 48.14 -48.37 11.41
N VAL A 1040 47.61 -49.29 10.59
CA VAL A 1040 46.19 -49.25 10.15
C VAL A 1040 45.24 -49.44 11.34
N PHE A 1041 45.55 -50.31 12.29
CA PHE A 1041 44.70 -50.55 13.46
C PHE A 1041 44.63 -49.32 14.40
N ILE A 1042 45.77 -48.64 14.63
CA ILE A 1042 45.83 -47.36 15.35
C ILE A 1042 44.95 -46.31 14.64
N ARG A 1043 45.03 -46.18 13.31
CA ARG A 1043 44.16 -45.28 12.52
C ARG A 1043 42.68 -45.61 12.73
N CYS A 1044 42.30 -46.88 12.61
CA CYS A 1044 40.90 -47.31 12.76
C CYS A 1044 40.33 -46.92 14.13
N ILE A 1045 41.11 -47.08 15.20
CA ILE A 1045 40.70 -46.71 16.57
C ILE A 1045 40.59 -45.19 16.70
N TYR A 1046 41.59 -44.43 16.22
CA TYR A 1046 41.54 -42.96 16.19
C TYR A 1046 40.27 -42.45 15.50
N ARG A 1047 39.99 -42.90 14.27
CA ARG A 1047 38.80 -42.49 13.50
C ARG A 1047 37.47 -42.94 14.12
N THR A 1048 37.44 -44.11 14.77
CA THR A 1048 36.26 -44.56 15.50
C THR A 1048 35.94 -43.60 16.66
N ILE A 1049 36.94 -43.22 17.46
CA ILE A 1049 36.74 -42.33 18.62
C ILE A 1049 36.45 -40.89 18.16
N GLU A 1050 37.16 -40.39 17.14
CA GLU A 1050 36.95 -39.06 16.55
C GLU A 1050 35.49 -38.89 16.06
N LEU A 1051 34.96 -39.85 15.29
CA LEU A 1051 33.59 -39.77 14.77
C LEU A 1051 32.51 -40.06 15.82
N LEU A 1052 32.80 -40.87 16.85
CA LEU A 1052 31.88 -41.10 17.98
C LEU A 1052 31.75 -39.88 18.90
N GLN A 1053 32.72 -38.97 18.93
CA GLN A 1053 32.59 -37.68 19.61
C GLN A 1053 31.68 -36.68 18.86
N GLY A 1054 31.34 -36.96 17.59
CA GLY A 1054 30.54 -36.08 16.75
C GLY A 1054 31.30 -34.85 16.24
N TRP A 1055 30.61 -34.01 15.46
CA TRP A 1055 31.20 -32.90 14.70
C TRP A 1055 31.66 -31.69 15.55
N ASP A 1056 31.43 -31.70 16.87
CA ASP A 1056 31.96 -30.74 17.85
C ASP A 1056 32.98 -31.40 18.81
N GLY A 1057 33.50 -32.58 18.44
CA GLY A 1057 34.43 -33.38 19.24
C GLY A 1057 35.84 -32.80 19.34
N TYR A 1058 36.44 -32.89 20.54
CA TYR A 1058 37.78 -32.35 20.84
C TYR A 1058 38.88 -32.88 19.90
N LEU A 1059 38.82 -34.17 19.53
CA LEU A 1059 39.78 -34.76 18.59
C LEU A 1059 39.69 -34.14 17.20
N MET A 1060 38.46 -33.89 16.70
CA MET A 1060 38.24 -33.39 15.34
C MET A 1060 38.73 -31.95 15.15
N HIS A 1061 38.74 -31.13 16.21
CA HIS A 1061 39.23 -29.76 16.19
C HIS A 1061 40.74 -29.60 16.42
N THR A 1062 41.48 -30.69 16.69
CA THR A 1062 42.90 -30.63 17.09
C THR A 1062 43.81 -31.22 16.00
N GLU A 1063 44.29 -30.37 15.08
CA GLU A 1063 45.04 -30.76 13.87
C GLU A 1063 46.22 -31.73 14.13
N GLY A 1064 46.92 -31.59 15.27
CA GLY A 1064 48.07 -32.43 15.62
C GLY A 1064 47.75 -33.93 15.75
N PHE A 1065 46.59 -34.29 16.31
CA PHE A 1065 46.20 -35.71 16.45
C PHE A 1065 45.86 -36.34 15.10
N PHE A 1066 45.18 -35.59 14.22
CA PHE A 1066 44.93 -36.02 12.83
C PHE A 1066 46.26 -36.27 12.11
N ILE A 1067 47.24 -35.35 12.19
CA ILE A 1067 48.52 -35.55 11.50
C ILE A 1067 49.28 -36.77 12.07
N GLY A 1068 49.36 -36.90 13.39
CA GLY A 1068 50.12 -37.98 14.03
C GLY A 1068 49.49 -39.38 13.93
N LEU A 1069 48.18 -39.50 14.20
CA LEU A 1069 47.49 -40.79 14.37
C LEU A 1069 46.71 -41.25 13.14
N ASP A 1070 46.57 -40.38 12.12
CA ASP A 1070 45.90 -40.70 10.86
C ASP A 1070 46.89 -40.66 9.69
N ALA A 1071 47.52 -39.51 9.45
CA ALA A 1071 48.36 -39.28 8.26
C ALA A 1071 49.67 -40.08 8.30
N VAL A 1072 50.45 -39.95 9.38
CA VAL A 1072 51.75 -40.62 9.52
C VAL A 1072 51.59 -42.14 9.58
N CYS A 1073 50.55 -42.64 10.25
CA CYS A 1073 50.24 -44.07 10.27
C CYS A 1073 50.02 -44.65 8.86
N MET A 1074 49.32 -43.94 7.97
CA MET A 1074 49.10 -44.38 6.58
C MET A 1074 50.37 -44.34 5.73
N VAL A 1075 51.19 -43.31 5.88
CA VAL A 1075 52.50 -43.21 5.22
C VAL A 1075 53.36 -44.41 5.61
N VAL A 1076 53.46 -44.73 6.90
CA VAL A 1076 54.23 -45.89 7.39
C VAL A 1076 53.66 -47.21 6.87
N ALA A 1077 52.33 -47.36 6.86
CA ALA A 1077 51.65 -48.56 6.39
C ALA A 1077 51.88 -48.87 4.90
N ILE A 1078 52.02 -47.85 4.06
CA ILE A 1078 52.31 -47.98 2.62
C ILE A 1078 53.81 -48.09 2.36
N ALA A 1079 54.61 -47.13 2.85
CA ALA A 1079 56.02 -46.97 2.48
C ALA A 1079 56.87 -48.20 2.86
N ILE A 1080 56.48 -48.93 3.91
CA ILE A 1080 57.17 -50.15 4.31
C ILE A 1080 57.10 -51.26 3.24
N PHE A 1081 56.03 -51.33 2.44
CA PHE A 1081 55.93 -52.25 1.30
C PHE A 1081 56.60 -51.71 0.02
N SER A 1082 56.94 -50.43 -0.04
CA SER A 1082 57.82 -49.89 -1.08
C SER A 1082 59.26 -50.41 -0.91
N VAL A 1083 59.69 -50.59 0.34
CA VAL A 1083 60.99 -51.15 0.72
C VAL A 1083 60.94 -52.70 0.72
N PHE A 1084 60.11 -53.27 1.58
CA PHE A 1084 60.01 -54.72 1.81
C PHE A 1084 58.92 -55.37 0.94
N ASP A 1085 59.06 -55.20 -0.37
CA ASP A 1085 58.14 -55.69 -1.40
C ASP A 1085 57.99 -57.22 -1.41
N PRO A 1086 56.81 -57.76 -1.07
CA PRO A 1086 56.57 -59.21 -1.05
C PRO A 1086 56.73 -59.86 -2.43
N SER A 1087 56.59 -59.11 -3.53
CA SER A 1087 56.77 -59.69 -4.87
C SER A 1087 58.23 -60.04 -5.20
N VAL A 1088 59.20 -59.50 -4.44
CA VAL A 1088 60.65 -59.78 -4.59
C VAL A 1088 61.16 -60.66 -3.47
N LEU A 1089 60.77 -60.38 -2.22
CA LEU A 1089 61.28 -61.11 -1.06
C LEU A 1089 60.79 -62.57 -0.98
N MET A 1090 59.80 -62.93 -1.80
CA MET A 1090 59.22 -64.28 -1.89
C MET A 1090 59.72 -65.07 -3.12
N THR A 1091 60.44 -64.45 -4.07
CA THR A 1091 60.92 -65.18 -5.26
C THR A 1091 62.24 -65.91 -4.99
N GLY A 1092 62.13 -67.13 -4.46
CA GLY A 1092 63.22 -68.11 -4.39
C GLY A 1092 62.66 -69.53 -4.38
N GLU A 1093 63.28 -70.46 -5.13
CA GLU A 1093 62.82 -71.86 -5.20
C GLU A 1093 63.15 -72.63 -3.92
N THR A 1094 62.23 -72.61 -2.95
CA THR A 1094 62.28 -73.55 -1.82
C THR A 1094 61.89 -74.95 -2.30
N LYS A 1095 62.88 -75.75 -2.72
CA LYS A 1095 62.70 -77.20 -2.87
C LYS A 1095 62.28 -77.79 -1.52
N LEU A 1096 61.04 -78.28 -1.44
CA LEU A 1096 60.55 -78.99 -0.26
C LEU A 1096 61.37 -80.28 -0.06
N PRO A 1097 62.03 -80.47 1.10
CA PRO A 1097 62.65 -81.74 1.43
C PRO A 1097 61.56 -82.80 1.72
N PRO A 1098 61.80 -84.09 1.44
CA PRO A 1098 60.86 -85.15 1.79
C PRO A 1098 60.74 -85.27 3.30
N ALA A 1099 59.52 -85.55 3.79
CA ALA A 1099 59.24 -85.61 5.21
C ALA A 1099 59.97 -86.78 5.90
N GLN A 1100 60.69 -86.48 6.99
CA GLN A 1100 61.19 -87.48 7.94
C GLN A 1100 60.66 -87.18 9.36
N PRO A 1101 60.36 -88.21 10.17
CA PRO A 1101 59.89 -88.03 11.54
C PRO A 1101 61.04 -88.03 12.55
N ASN A 1102 61.06 -87.01 13.43
CA ASN A 1102 61.48 -86.99 14.85
C ASN A 1102 62.19 -85.67 15.25
N PRO A 1103 62.19 -85.29 16.55
CA PRO A 1103 62.24 -83.87 16.94
C PRO A 1103 63.60 -83.41 17.48
N ILE A 1104 63.92 -82.11 17.31
CA ILE A 1104 64.87 -81.37 18.15
C ILE A 1104 64.57 -79.85 18.15
N GLN A 1105 64.60 -79.28 19.36
CA GLN A 1105 64.87 -77.92 19.87
C GLN A 1105 64.64 -76.62 19.04
N LEU A 1106 64.41 -75.52 19.78
CA LEU A 1106 64.10 -74.16 19.30
C LEU A 1106 65.26 -73.17 19.50
N PRO A 1107 65.54 -72.26 18.53
CA PRO A 1107 66.20 -70.97 18.79
C PRO A 1107 65.20 -69.94 19.33
N SER A 1108 65.63 -69.06 20.25
CA SER A 1108 64.73 -68.24 21.07
C SER A 1108 64.40 -66.82 20.53
N SER A 1109 64.94 -66.40 19.39
CA SER A 1109 64.87 -65.01 18.90
C SER A 1109 63.47 -64.53 18.53
N ASN A 1110 62.65 -65.37 17.89
CA ASN A 1110 61.37 -64.93 17.29
C ASN A 1110 60.22 -64.83 18.32
N PHE A 1111 60.40 -65.35 19.54
CA PHE A 1111 59.34 -65.39 20.54
C PHE A 1111 58.96 -64.00 21.07
N ILE A 1112 59.94 -63.09 21.20
CA ILE A 1112 59.74 -61.73 21.73
C ILE A 1112 58.80 -60.93 20.82
N VAL A 1113 58.97 -60.99 19.50
CA VAL A 1113 58.12 -60.25 18.54
C VAL A 1113 56.67 -60.74 18.62
N VAL A 1114 56.46 -62.06 18.70
CA VAL A 1114 55.10 -62.63 18.82
C VAL A 1114 54.45 -62.23 20.14
N VAL A 1115 55.18 -62.29 21.26
CA VAL A 1115 54.66 -61.86 22.58
C VAL A 1115 54.32 -60.37 22.58
N VAL A 1116 55.18 -59.50 22.05
CA VAL A 1116 54.93 -58.05 21.99
C VAL A 1116 53.68 -57.73 21.15
N VAL A 1117 53.53 -58.33 19.97
CA VAL A 1117 52.33 -58.12 19.13
C VAL A 1117 51.06 -58.63 19.81
N VAL A 1118 51.09 -59.82 20.43
CA VAL A 1118 49.92 -60.36 21.16
C VAL A 1118 49.58 -59.50 22.38
N VAL A 1119 50.56 -59.03 23.14
CA VAL A 1119 50.34 -58.14 24.30
C VAL A 1119 49.74 -56.80 23.86
N ILE A 1120 50.24 -56.18 22.79
CA ILE A 1120 49.66 -54.93 22.23
C ILE A 1120 48.21 -55.16 21.81
N VAL A 1121 47.92 -56.24 21.08
CA VAL A 1121 46.55 -56.58 20.64
C VAL A 1121 45.62 -56.83 21.83
N VAL A 1122 46.06 -57.56 22.86
CA VAL A 1122 45.26 -57.81 24.08
C VAL A 1122 45.02 -56.53 24.87
N VAL A 1123 46.04 -55.69 25.09
CA VAL A 1123 45.89 -54.40 25.78
C VAL A 1123 44.90 -53.49 25.04
N VAL A 1124 44.98 -53.42 23.71
CA VAL A 1124 44.07 -52.60 22.90
C VAL A 1124 42.64 -53.16 22.92
N ILE A 1125 42.46 -54.48 22.87
CA ILE A 1125 41.13 -55.11 23.03
C ILE A 1125 40.54 -54.80 24.41
N VAL A 1126 41.33 -54.87 25.49
CA VAL A 1126 40.89 -54.52 26.84
C VAL A 1126 40.48 -53.04 26.92
N VAL A 1127 41.23 -52.13 26.32
CA VAL A 1127 40.85 -50.70 26.21
C VAL A 1127 39.53 -50.52 25.45
N VAL A 1128 39.33 -51.23 24.33
CA VAL A 1128 38.08 -51.16 23.56
C VAL A 1128 36.88 -51.67 24.38
N VAL A 1129 37.02 -52.79 25.11
CA VAL A 1129 35.95 -53.31 25.99
C VAL A 1129 35.61 -52.32 27.10
N ILE A 1130 36.61 -51.74 27.77
CA ILE A 1130 36.42 -50.73 28.84
C ILE A 1130 35.72 -49.46 28.30
N VAL A 1131 36.04 -49.04 27.07
CA VAL A 1131 35.37 -47.90 26.41
C VAL A 1131 33.93 -48.24 26.03
N VAL A 1132 33.65 -49.43 25.49
CA VAL A 1132 32.30 -49.87 25.10
C VAL A 1132 31.37 -49.99 26.31
N ASP A 1133 31.85 -50.52 27.45
CA ASP A 1133 31.03 -50.59 28.67
C ASP A 1133 30.79 -49.21 29.30
N LYS A 1134 31.78 -48.30 29.27
CA LYS A 1134 31.55 -46.90 29.67
C LYS A 1134 30.53 -46.19 28.79
N LEU A 1135 30.50 -46.47 27.48
CA LEU A 1135 29.50 -45.93 26.56
C LEU A 1135 28.11 -46.50 26.84
N LYS A 1136 27.97 -47.81 27.07
CA LYS A 1136 26.69 -48.41 27.53
C LYS A 1136 26.17 -47.76 28.81
N ALA A 1137 27.03 -47.53 29.80
CA ALA A 1137 26.65 -46.86 31.05
C ALA A 1137 26.06 -45.45 30.80
N SER A 1138 26.66 -44.68 29.88
CA SER A 1138 26.21 -43.32 29.53
C SER A 1138 24.85 -43.24 28.82
N SER A 1139 24.40 -44.33 28.18
CA SER A 1139 23.09 -44.40 27.51
C SER A 1139 21.90 -44.70 28.44
N SER A 1140 22.14 -44.85 29.76
CA SER A 1140 21.07 -45.02 30.76
C SER A 1140 20.60 -43.67 31.33
N SER A 1141 19.28 -43.50 31.47
CA SER A 1141 18.61 -42.20 31.65
C SER A 1141 18.66 -41.59 33.07
N ALA A 1142 19.79 -41.75 33.78
CA ALA A 1142 19.95 -41.34 35.18
C ALA A 1142 20.82 -40.08 35.39
N GLN A 1143 21.93 -39.89 34.66
CA GLN A 1143 22.91 -38.84 35.01
C GLN A 1143 22.54 -37.41 34.58
N LEU A 1144 21.63 -37.23 33.61
CA LEU A 1144 21.19 -35.90 33.15
C LEU A 1144 20.47 -35.07 34.22
N LYS A 1145 19.96 -35.70 35.30
CA LYS A 1145 19.40 -35.00 36.47
C LYS A 1145 20.44 -34.60 37.54
N ALA A 1146 21.70 -35.06 37.43
CA ALA A 1146 22.76 -34.75 38.38
C ALA A 1146 23.62 -33.55 37.97
N PHE A 1147 23.69 -33.21 36.68
CA PHE A 1147 24.52 -32.09 36.20
C PHE A 1147 23.88 -30.71 36.39
N SER A 1148 22.55 -30.61 36.34
CA SER A 1148 21.83 -29.33 36.52
C SER A 1148 21.95 -28.76 37.94
N SER A 1149 22.09 -29.61 38.96
CA SER A 1149 22.24 -29.20 40.37
C SER A 1149 23.68 -28.86 40.78
N SER A 1150 24.67 -29.23 39.95
CA SER A 1150 26.08 -28.86 40.16
C SER A 1150 26.40 -27.46 39.63
N ALA A 1151 25.92 -27.13 38.43
CA ALA A 1151 26.16 -25.83 37.79
C ALA A 1151 25.67 -24.63 38.62
N GLN A 1152 24.57 -24.78 39.38
CA GLN A 1152 24.05 -23.74 40.28
C GLN A 1152 24.91 -23.43 41.51
N ARG A 1153 25.99 -24.20 41.80
CA ARG A 1153 26.86 -23.94 42.96
C ARG A 1153 28.14 -23.16 42.65
N HIS A 1154 28.52 -22.98 41.38
CA HIS A 1154 29.78 -22.29 41.02
C HIS A 1154 29.65 -20.77 40.73
N CYS A 1155 28.43 -20.23 40.65
CA CYS A 1155 28.18 -18.79 40.48
C CYS A 1155 27.84 -18.05 41.80
N ARG A 1156 28.39 -18.50 42.94
CA ARG A 1156 28.28 -17.81 44.25
C ARG A 1156 29.60 -17.77 45.03
N LEU A 1157 30.73 -17.45 44.39
CA LEU A 1157 31.98 -17.12 45.10
C LEU A 1157 33.01 -16.36 44.22
N LYS A 1158 32.72 -15.07 43.91
CA LYS A 1158 33.76 -14.05 43.57
C LYS A 1158 33.20 -12.62 43.56
N GLY A 1159 32.77 -12.16 44.73
CA GLY A 1159 32.89 -10.75 45.10
C GLY A 1159 34.14 -10.55 45.98
N ILE A 1160 34.44 -9.29 46.34
CA ILE A 1160 35.51 -8.86 47.27
C ILE A 1160 36.95 -8.85 46.70
N VAL A 1161 37.34 -7.68 46.16
CA VAL A 1161 38.51 -6.83 46.54
C VAL A 1161 39.80 -7.49 47.09
N GLY A 1162 41.02 -7.10 46.65
CA GLY A 1162 42.25 -7.65 47.28
C GLY A 1162 43.68 -7.09 47.11
N SER A 1163 44.04 -6.19 46.18
CA SER A 1163 45.34 -5.44 46.14
C SER A 1163 46.72 -6.14 45.86
N LYS A 1164 47.70 -5.30 45.45
CA LYS A 1164 49.19 -5.39 45.58
C LYS A 1164 50.06 -6.35 44.71
N ALA A 1165 50.54 -5.77 43.58
CA ALA A 1165 51.95 -5.37 43.31
C ALA A 1165 53.10 -6.39 42.99
N VAL A 1166 54.13 -5.85 42.30
CA VAL A 1166 55.44 -6.43 41.87
C VAL A 1166 55.36 -7.45 40.71
N GLY A 1167 56.19 -7.43 39.64
CA GLY A 1167 57.17 -6.44 39.16
C GLY A 1167 58.28 -7.04 38.26
N SER A 1168 58.76 -6.31 37.23
CA SER A 1168 59.94 -6.60 36.35
C SER A 1168 59.87 -7.84 35.42
N SER A 1169 60.61 -8.00 34.29
CA SER A 1169 61.28 -7.07 33.34
C SER A 1169 61.90 -7.78 32.10
N GLY A 1170 61.90 -7.16 30.91
CA GLY A 1170 62.71 -7.55 29.71
C GLY A 1170 62.22 -8.79 28.91
N LEU A 1171 62.57 -9.02 27.63
CA LEU A 1171 63.27 -8.29 26.54
C LEU A 1171 62.50 -8.59 25.22
N ALA A 1172 62.37 -7.74 24.19
CA ALA A 1172 63.37 -7.24 23.22
C ALA A 1172 64.14 -8.35 22.46
N SER A 1173 64.32 -8.36 21.12
CA SER A 1173 63.87 -7.45 20.03
C SER A 1173 64.16 -8.03 18.61
N LEU A 1174 63.91 -7.24 17.54
CA LEU A 1174 64.35 -7.38 16.12
C LEU A 1174 63.57 -8.38 15.22
N ALA A 1175 63.29 -8.11 13.93
CA ALA A 1175 63.55 -6.96 13.03
C ALA A 1175 62.31 -6.74 12.09
N ARG A 1176 61.87 -5.51 11.75
CA ARG A 1176 62.21 -4.65 10.58
C ARG A 1176 62.14 -5.37 9.21
N THR A 1177 61.59 -4.81 8.12
CA THR A 1177 60.96 -3.49 7.79
C THR A 1177 60.05 -3.69 6.55
N ASP A 1178 59.28 -2.77 5.94
CA ASP A 1178 59.08 -1.29 5.99
C ASP A 1178 57.55 -0.99 6.14
N CYS A 1179 56.96 0.22 6.26
CA CYS A 1179 57.11 1.58 5.66
C CYS A 1179 56.53 1.71 4.22
N ARG A 1180 55.66 2.69 3.85
CA ARG A 1180 55.22 3.98 4.46
C ARG A 1180 53.67 4.18 4.33
N LEU A 1181 52.98 4.86 5.27
CA LEU A 1181 52.51 6.29 5.29
C LEU A 1181 51.60 6.69 4.10
N GLU A 1182 50.57 7.55 4.23
CA GLU A 1182 50.13 8.54 5.25
C GLU A 1182 48.63 8.30 5.61
N GLY A 1183 47.94 8.88 6.63
CA GLY A 1183 48.19 10.01 7.55
C GLY A 1183 47.17 11.14 7.31
N GLY A 1184 46.33 11.62 8.24
CA GLY A 1184 46.03 11.29 9.65
C GLY A 1184 44.56 11.63 10.03
N SER A 1185 44.00 11.17 11.16
CA SER A 1185 44.00 11.82 12.51
C SER A 1185 42.94 12.96 12.64
N ILE A 1186 42.23 13.26 13.75
CA ILE A 1186 42.53 13.26 15.21
C ILE A 1186 41.23 13.04 16.06
N ALA A 1187 41.33 12.35 17.22
CA ALA A 1187 40.47 12.42 18.45
C ALA A 1187 38.93 12.13 18.40
N ALA A 1188 38.24 11.84 19.52
CA ALA A 1188 38.64 11.13 20.76
C ALA A 1188 37.40 10.69 21.60
N VAL A 1189 37.59 9.60 22.34
CA VAL A 1189 37.01 9.22 23.66
C VAL A 1189 35.80 10.01 24.21
N SER A 1190 34.66 9.32 24.30
CA SER A 1190 33.90 9.16 25.55
C SER A 1190 33.25 7.78 25.59
#